data_AF-A0A9D8XGL6-F1
#
_entry.id   AF-A0A9D8XGL6-F1
#
_cell.length_a   1.000
_cell.length_b   1.000
_cell.length_c   1.000
_cell.angle_alpha   90.00
_cell.angle_beta   90.00
_cell.angle_gamma   90.00
#
_symmetry.space_group_name_H-M   'P 1'
#
loop_
_entity.id
_entity.type
_entity.pdbx_description
1 polymer ?
#
loop_
_entity_poly.entity_id
_entity_poly.type
_entity_poly.pdbx_seq_one_letter_code
_entity_poly.pdbx_strand_id
1 'polypeptide(L)'
;MFLGIAGCASIGTPQGGPKDETPPVLVKSKPVANATQWKKKKIEIEFDELVSVQSANEKVVISPPQKKPAIVSGIMNTVRVELQDSLLPNTTYTIDFSDAIVDYNESNPYGQYSFAFSTGDSIDSLCVSGHVLDAATLSPKSGIIVGAHANLHDSAFQKEKFLRIAKTDDKGHFVLRGMKHVPYHIFALGDQNRDYMFDQKGEGIAFLDSAVHLWTEICQRPDTLWQPLAKGDTTRKVDTIVMRDITCFKPDSLLLMYFNEDFGRQYLAKSERKEANKIVLYFGFKADTLPSLQLLVADSIEHQDDWYVLEDNPTHDTLTYWIKDSSLIKLDTIAFRVDYLKTDSNDLLSPTCDTLQVVFKKEKAKSGKKNAQDNKRNNRRGRKNEKDIEQKNDTIFRTDTIVTPLFDAITEANDSLFALLSSRIEREALNDSLANSLTKDSIIVLNDSIFAKNDTIFVWLKNDTVFKHDTILPPAKKPEVKHFKLTAKLGSDIHVYAVPTFTWEYPVAHDSIEAWHLYQKVDTTWKELHNFDLEQDLYNPRVLHFYGDWDYEESYKIELDSGAYRCIYDSITNNKFSQEFKVKAEKDYSRLTVNIVGLEASQTAFVEVLNSSDKVIHQEPVIDGVADCLNMPATDVYLRLIIDTNDDFLWTTGAYEEKRQPEQVFYLNKKLTLKANWEIQETWNIRELPFENQKPKELIKKEDKKR
;
A
#
# COMPACT_ATOMS: atom_id res chain seq x y z
N MET A 1 40.13 -44.76 -53.63
CA MET A 1 39.28 -44.97 -52.44
C MET A 1 39.85 -44.09 -51.34
N PHE A 2 39.15 -43.00 -51.05
CA PHE A 2 39.51 -41.98 -50.04
C PHE A 2 39.34 -42.55 -48.63
N LEU A 3 40.28 -42.29 -47.73
CA LEU A 3 40.03 -42.27 -46.29
C LEU A 3 40.84 -41.10 -45.69
N GLY A 4 40.19 -39.96 -45.50
CA GLY A 4 40.71 -38.83 -44.74
C GLY A 4 40.10 -38.84 -43.34
N ILE A 5 40.94 -38.86 -42.31
CA ILE A 5 40.53 -38.68 -40.92
C ILE A 5 40.74 -37.21 -40.58
N ALA A 6 39.65 -36.45 -40.56
CA ALA A 6 39.61 -35.11 -39.98
C ALA A 6 39.16 -35.23 -38.52
N GLY A 7 40.11 -35.18 -37.58
CA GLY A 7 39.82 -34.99 -36.17
C GLY A 7 39.65 -33.51 -35.87
N CYS A 8 38.41 -33.01 -35.84
CA CYS A 8 38.08 -31.73 -35.20
C CYS A 8 38.08 -31.93 -33.68
N ALA A 9 39.12 -31.43 -33.00
CA ALA A 9 39.07 -31.23 -31.56
C ALA A 9 38.14 -30.05 -31.27
N SER A 10 37.04 -30.28 -30.56
CA SER A 10 36.17 -29.22 -30.07
C SER A 10 36.93 -28.37 -29.04
N ILE A 11 37.02 -27.06 -29.25
CA ILE A 11 37.52 -26.11 -28.27
C ILE A 11 36.45 -25.99 -27.18
N GLY A 12 36.58 -26.78 -26.10
CA GLY A 12 35.87 -26.52 -24.86
C GLY A 12 36.47 -25.27 -24.21
N THR A 13 35.64 -24.35 -23.72
CA THR A 13 36.10 -23.28 -22.83
C THR A 13 36.77 -23.92 -21.62
N PRO A 14 37.97 -23.49 -21.20
CA PRO A 14 38.62 -24.05 -20.02
C PRO A 14 37.64 -23.96 -18.85
N GLN A 15 37.34 -25.11 -18.25
CA GLN A 15 36.54 -25.17 -17.04
C GLN A 15 37.37 -24.45 -15.97
N GLY A 16 36.87 -23.32 -15.48
CA GLY A 16 37.54 -22.53 -14.45
C GLY A 16 37.88 -23.40 -13.24
N GLY A 17 38.95 -23.03 -12.53
CA GLY A 17 39.34 -23.70 -11.29
C GLY A 17 38.21 -23.72 -10.26
N PRO A 18 38.32 -24.52 -9.20
CA PRO A 18 37.36 -24.49 -8.10
C PRO A 18 37.23 -23.05 -7.58
N LYS A 19 36.00 -22.65 -7.28
CA LYS A 19 35.70 -21.32 -6.73
C LYS A 19 36.54 -21.10 -5.47
N ASP A 20 37.17 -19.94 -5.35
CA ASP A 20 37.81 -19.53 -4.11
C ASP A 20 36.74 -19.19 -3.06
N GLU A 21 36.86 -19.77 -1.88
CA GLU A 21 35.98 -19.52 -0.73
C GLU A 21 36.76 -18.92 0.44
N THR A 22 38.06 -18.68 0.27
CA THR A 22 38.90 -18.09 1.30
C THR A 22 38.74 -16.56 1.30
N PRO A 23 38.55 -15.95 2.49
CA PRO A 23 38.53 -14.50 2.61
C PRO A 23 39.95 -13.91 2.65
N PRO A 24 40.11 -12.60 2.38
CA PRO A 24 41.40 -11.94 2.40
C PRO A 24 42.02 -11.97 3.81
N VAL A 25 43.34 -11.87 3.90
CA VAL A 25 44.07 -11.85 5.18
C VAL A 25 44.77 -10.52 5.38
N LEU A 26 44.56 -9.91 6.56
CA LEU A 26 45.22 -8.67 6.94
C LEU A 26 46.73 -8.90 7.12
N VAL A 27 47.55 -8.19 6.33
CA VAL A 27 49.02 -8.28 6.38
C VAL A 27 49.61 -7.22 7.30
N LYS A 28 49.23 -5.96 7.09
CA LYS A 28 49.72 -4.82 7.90
C LYS A 28 48.82 -3.59 7.73
N SER A 29 48.99 -2.62 8.62
CA SER A 29 48.30 -1.33 8.50
C SER A 29 49.23 -0.16 8.82
N LYS A 30 48.90 1.00 8.27
CA LYS A 30 49.52 2.29 8.57
C LYS A 30 48.42 3.31 8.90
N PRO A 31 48.29 3.76 10.15
CA PRO A 31 49.10 3.38 11.30
C PRO A 31 48.90 1.90 11.70
N VAL A 32 49.75 1.39 12.58
CA VAL A 32 49.51 0.09 13.22
C VAL A 32 48.17 0.16 13.96
N ALA A 33 47.40 -0.92 13.97
CA ALA A 33 46.15 -0.99 14.71
C ALA A 33 46.38 -0.59 16.18
N ASN A 34 45.47 0.23 16.71
CA ASN A 34 45.57 0.81 18.05
C ASN A 34 46.82 1.71 18.27
N ALA A 35 47.30 2.39 17.22
CA ALA A 35 48.34 3.40 17.39
C ALA A 35 47.83 4.63 18.15
N THR A 36 48.70 5.19 19.00
CA THR A 36 48.50 6.45 19.72
C THR A 36 49.29 7.59 19.05
N GLN A 37 49.00 8.84 19.41
CA GLN A 37 49.65 10.04 18.88
C GLN A 37 49.64 10.14 17.34
N TRP A 38 48.65 9.51 16.68
CA TRP A 38 48.54 9.54 15.23
C TRP A 38 47.81 10.81 14.76
N LYS A 39 48.49 11.64 13.98
CA LYS A 39 47.97 12.95 13.54
C LYS A 39 47.74 13.06 12.04
N LYS A 40 47.94 11.98 11.28
CA LYS A 40 47.75 11.97 9.81
C LYS A 40 46.32 11.54 9.48
N LYS A 41 45.75 12.12 8.43
CA LYS A 41 44.37 11.86 8.00
C LYS A 41 44.18 10.60 7.14
N LYS A 42 45.29 9.96 6.77
CA LYS A 42 45.33 8.86 5.81
C LYS A 42 45.65 7.57 6.54
N ILE A 43 44.79 6.57 6.37
CA ILE A 43 44.92 5.22 6.89
C ILE A 43 45.02 4.27 5.69
N GLU A 44 45.96 3.34 5.74
CA GLU A 44 46.19 2.32 4.71
C GLU A 44 46.21 0.95 5.39
N ILE A 45 45.40 0.02 4.91
CA ILE A 45 45.24 -1.33 5.46
C ILE A 45 45.50 -2.30 4.32
N GLU A 46 46.57 -3.08 4.42
CA GLU A 46 47.08 -3.94 3.36
C GLU A 46 46.74 -5.41 3.64
N PHE A 47 46.25 -6.09 2.60
CA PHE A 47 45.86 -7.49 2.58
C PHE A 47 46.81 -8.28 1.66
N ASP A 48 46.76 -9.61 1.76
CA ASP A 48 47.55 -10.53 0.95
C ASP A 48 47.04 -10.69 -0.49
N GLU A 49 45.78 -10.30 -0.74
CA GLU A 49 45.15 -10.34 -2.06
C GLU A 49 44.42 -9.04 -2.44
N LEU A 50 43.89 -8.96 -3.67
CA LEU A 50 43.15 -7.81 -4.17
C LEU A 50 41.81 -7.69 -3.44
N VAL A 51 41.52 -6.51 -2.90
CA VAL A 51 40.31 -6.24 -2.11
C VAL A 51 39.50 -5.09 -2.69
N SER A 52 38.19 -5.17 -2.50
CA SER A 52 37.23 -4.12 -2.81
C SER A 52 36.47 -3.73 -1.54
N VAL A 53 35.97 -2.49 -1.50
CA VAL A 53 35.09 -2.01 -0.43
C VAL A 53 33.70 -1.81 -0.99
N GLN A 54 32.78 -2.71 -0.67
CA GLN A 54 31.40 -2.64 -1.14
C GLN A 54 30.60 -1.59 -0.38
N SER A 55 29.83 -0.78 -1.12
CA SER A 55 28.91 0.22 -0.57
C SER A 55 29.51 1.05 0.57
N ALA A 56 30.73 1.57 0.37
CA ALA A 56 31.49 2.22 1.44
C ALA A 56 30.73 3.35 2.14
N ASN A 57 29.99 4.18 1.39
CA ASN A 57 29.17 5.27 1.93
C ASN A 57 28.01 4.80 2.82
N GLU A 58 27.58 3.55 2.66
CA GLU A 58 26.46 2.96 3.38
C GLU A 58 26.94 2.13 4.57
N LYS A 59 27.98 1.32 4.39
CA LYS A 59 28.42 0.32 5.37
C LYS A 59 29.54 0.80 6.30
N VAL A 60 30.40 1.73 5.86
CA VAL A 60 31.56 2.15 6.66
C VAL A 60 31.17 3.31 7.56
N VAL A 61 31.36 3.12 8.87
CA VAL A 61 31.04 4.12 9.89
C VAL A 61 32.31 4.62 10.54
N ILE A 62 32.44 5.93 10.69
CA ILE A 62 33.58 6.56 11.35
C ILE A 62 33.06 7.32 12.56
N SER A 63 33.66 7.02 13.72
CA SER A 63 33.27 7.57 15.01
C SER A 63 34.51 8.16 15.69
N PRO A 64 34.48 9.42 16.19
CA PRO A 64 33.34 10.35 16.23
C PRO A 64 32.78 10.75 14.85
N PRO A 65 31.52 11.20 14.76
CA PRO A 65 30.93 11.60 13.49
C PRO A 65 31.72 12.72 12.80
N GLN A 66 31.92 12.58 11.50
CA GLN A 66 32.62 13.57 10.67
C GLN A 66 31.62 14.58 10.11
N LYS A 67 32.04 15.85 9.97
CA LYS A 67 31.30 16.90 9.25
C LYS A 67 31.35 16.69 7.74
N LYS A 68 32.49 16.22 7.23
CA LYS A 68 32.67 15.82 5.83
C LYS A 68 32.90 14.32 5.76
N PRO A 69 32.16 13.59 4.91
CA PRO A 69 32.34 12.15 4.79
C PRO A 69 33.77 11.83 4.34
N ALA A 70 34.34 10.77 4.91
CA ALA A 70 35.66 10.29 4.51
C ALA A 70 35.59 9.61 3.15
N ILE A 71 36.73 9.59 2.46
CA ILE A 71 36.88 8.84 1.21
C ILE A 71 37.45 7.47 1.56
N VAL A 72 36.69 6.41 1.30
CA VAL A 72 37.08 5.03 1.55
C VAL A 72 37.12 4.28 0.22
N SER A 73 38.24 3.64 -0.09
CA SER A 73 38.41 2.90 -1.34
C SER A 73 39.34 1.70 -1.20
N GLY A 74 39.03 0.63 -1.94
CA GLY A 74 39.96 -0.47 -2.19
C GLY A 74 40.81 -0.15 -3.42
N ILE A 75 42.14 -0.13 -3.26
CA ILE A 75 43.10 0.08 -4.33
C ILE A 75 44.09 -1.08 -4.30
N MET A 76 44.01 -1.96 -5.31
CA MET A 76 44.76 -3.21 -5.35
C MET A 76 44.49 -4.06 -4.10
N ASN A 77 45.52 -4.39 -3.32
CA ASN A 77 45.42 -5.13 -2.07
C ASN A 77 45.32 -4.21 -0.83
N THR A 78 45.04 -2.92 -1.00
CA THR A 78 45.03 -1.94 0.10
C THR A 78 43.69 -1.23 0.20
N VAL A 79 43.08 -1.26 1.38
CA VAL A 79 41.99 -0.35 1.75
C VAL A 79 42.57 0.97 2.24
N ARG A 80 42.21 2.06 1.57
CA ARG A 80 42.61 3.43 1.92
C ARG A 80 41.42 4.17 2.50
N VAL A 81 41.62 4.77 3.67
CA VAL A 81 40.67 5.71 4.29
C VAL A 81 41.31 7.08 4.40
N GLU A 82 40.64 8.10 3.87
CA GLU A 82 41.09 9.48 3.91
C GLU A 82 40.04 10.35 4.60
N LEU A 83 40.36 10.76 5.83
CA LEU A 83 39.55 11.68 6.63
C LEU A 83 39.69 13.09 6.05
N GLN A 84 38.57 13.74 5.75
CA GLN A 84 38.58 15.09 5.17
C GLN A 84 38.69 16.17 6.26
N ASP A 85 38.07 15.94 7.41
CA ASP A 85 38.07 16.88 8.52
C ASP A 85 39.39 16.93 9.28
N SER A 86 39.54 17.96 10.12
CA SER A 86 40.64 18.03 11.08
C SER A 86 40.40 17.08 12.23
N LEU A 87 41.46 16.38 12.66
CA LEU A 87 41.36 15.43 13.76
C LEU A 87 41.21 16.17 15.10
N LEU A 88 40.28 15.71 15.92
CA LEU A 88 40.07 16.20 17.27
C LEU A 88 41.26 15.79 18.16
N PRO A 89 41.76 16.67 19.04
CA PRO A 89 42.84 16.33 19.95
C PRO A 89 42.37 15.30 21.00
N ASN A 90 43.28 14.47 21.50
CA ASN A 90 43.05 13.51 22.59
C ASN A 90 41.80 12.63 22.42
N THR A 91 41.59 12.16 21.19
CA THR A 91 40.36 11.49 20.78
C THR A 91 40.70 10.16 20.11
N THR A 92 40.00 9.11 20.52
CA THR A 92 40.01 7.80 19.87
C THR A 92 39.07 7.82 18.67
N TYR A 93 39.59 7.44 17.51
CA TYR A 93 38.83 7.25 16.28
C TYR A 93 38.65 5.77 16.03
N THR A 94 37.42 5.37 15.68
CA THR A 94 37.09 4.01 15.26
C THR A 94 36.47 4.06 13.87
N ILE A 95 36.96 3.21 12.97
CA ILE A 95 36.44 2.99 11.63
C ILE A 95 35.87 1.58 11.61
N ASP A 96 34.55 1.46 11.61
CA ASP A 96 33.87 0.18 11.51
C ASP A 96 33.55 -0.08 10.04
N PHE A 97 34.14 -1.14 9.48
CA PHE A 97 33.89 -1.55 8.10
C PHE A 97 32.74 -2.56 7.99
N SER A 98 32.20 -3.05 9.11
CA SER A 98 31.24 -4.16 9.11
C SER A 98 31.72 -5.28 8.18
N ASP A 99 30.92 -5.73 7.23
CA ASP A 99 31.25 -6.74 6.21
C ASP A 99 31.67 -6.14 4.85
N ALA A 100 32.03 -4.84 4.80
CA ALA A 100 32.24 -4.13 3.53
C ALA A 100 33.52 -4.51 2.78
N ILE A 101 34.52 -5.05 3.47
CA ILE A 101 35.78 -5.47 2.86
C ILE A 101 35.60 -6.88 2.31
N VAL A 102 35.75 -7.03 0.99
CA VAL A 102 35.62 -8.29 0.27
C VAL A 102 36.83 -8.51 -0.63
N ASP A 103 37.11 -9.75 -0.98
CA ASP A 103 38.04 -10.01 -2.09
C ASP A 103 37.44 -9.51 -3.43
N TYR A 104 38.31 -9.25 -4.40
CA TYR A 104 37.91 -8.67 -5.68
C TYR A 104 37.22 -9.66 -6.64
N ASN A 105 37.53 -10.96 -6.57
CA ASN A 105 37.14 -11.95 -7.56
C ASN A 105 35.83 -12.67 -7.21
N GLU A 106 35.73 -13.24 -6.01
CA GLU A 106 34.62 -14.05 -5.52
C GLU A 106 33.72 -13.32 -4.51
N SER A 107 34.13 -12.13 -4.05
CA SER A 107 33.40 -11.29 -3.09
C SER A 107 33.14 -11.98 -1.73
N ASN A 108 34.05 -12.87 -1.32
CA ASN A 108 34.16 -13.42 0.01
C ASN A 108 34.47 -12.27 1.00
N PRO A 109 33.60 -12.02 1.99
CA PRO A 109 33.81 -10.96 2.97
C PRO A 109 34.92 -11.33 3.95
N TYR A 110 35.77 -10.36 4.31
CA TYR A 110 36.75 -10.48 5.39
C TYR A 110 36.09 -10.83 6.74
N GLY A 111 34.85 -10.37 6.94
CA GLY A 111 34.11 -10.47 8.20
C GLY A 111 34.01 -9.11 8.90
N GLN A 112 33.38 -9.08 10.07
CA GLN A 112 33.20 -7.84 10.85
C GLN A 112 34.54 -7.27 11.32
N TYR A 113 35.00 -6.19 10.70
CA TYR A 113 36.29 -5.58 10.99
C TYR A 113 36.17 -4.11 11.41
N SER A 114 36.81 -3.78 12.53
CA SER A 114 36.91 -2.42 13.03
C SER A 114 38.37 -2.04 13.25
N PHE A 115 38.76 -0.85 12.80
CA PHE A 115 40.09 -0.28 12.99
C PHE A 115 40.04 0.90 13.95
N ALA A 116 40.95 0.98 14.91
CA ALA A 116 41.02 2.08 15.87
C ALA A 116 42.41 2.71 15.96
N PHE A 117 42.44 4.01 16.22
CA PHE A 117 43.67 4.78 16.53
C PHE A 117 43.31 5.97 17.43
N SER A 118 44.30 6.58 18.07
CA SER A 118 44.10 7.77 18.91
C SER A 118 45.05 8.90 18.53
N THR A 119 44.54 10.13 18.61
CA THR A 119 45.34 11.35 18.49
C THR A 119 46.05 11.74 19.79
N GLY A 120 45.65 11.14 20.92
CA GLY A 120 46.26 11.32 22.24
C GLY A 120 47.16 10.15 22.65
N ASP A 121 47.49 10.09 23.94
CA ASP A 121 48.41 9.08 24.51
C ASP A 121 47.76 7.74 24.84
N SER A 122 46.43 7.67 24.84
CA SER A 122 45.67 6.47 25.20
C SER A 122 44.54 6.20 24.22
N ILE A 123 44.08 4.95 24.20
CA ILE A 123 42.92 4.50 23.45
C ILE A 123 41.81 4.16 24.44
N ASP A 124 40.65 4.73 24.17
CA ASP A 124 39.40 4.33 24.81
C ASP A 124 39.01 2.97 24.21
N SER A 125 38.88 1.93 25.04
CA SER A 125 38.70 0.55 24.58
C SER A 125 37.33 -0.06 24.89
N LEU A 126 36.51 0.58 25.72
CA LEU A 126 35.20 0.04 26.09
C LEU A 126 34.27 0.02 24.87
N CYS A 127 33.31 -0.89 24.88
CA CYS A 127 32.26 -0.95 23.89
C CYS A 127 30.94 -1.35 24.52
N VAL A 128 29.86 -1.09 23.80
CA VAL A 128 28.50 -1.47 24.16
C VAL A 128 27.81 -1.98 22.90
N SER A 129 27.06 -3.07 23.02
CA SER A 129 26.34 -3.68 21.90
C SER A 129 24.90 -4.02 22.25
N GLY A 130 24.10 -4.25 21.22
CA GLY A 130 22.69 -4.51 21.36
C GLY A 130 21.98 -4.62 20.02
N HIS A 131 20.65 -4.59 20.08
CA HIS A 131 19.76 -4.64 18.92
C HIS A 131 18.81 -3.45 18.90
N VAL A 132 18.49 -2.98 17.70
CA VAL A 132 17.41 -2.04 17.42
C VAL A 132 16.30 -2.79 16.71
N LEU A 133 15.13 -2.88 17.34
CA LEU A 133 13.95 -3.54 16.80
C LEU A 133 12.83 -2.54 16.64
N ASP A 134 12.00 -2.72 15.61
CA ASP A 134 10.76 -1.97 15.43
C ASP A 134 9.81 -2.23 16.59
N ALA A 135 9.34 -1.19 17.26
CA ALA A 135 8.55 -1.31 18.48
C ALA A 135 7.18 -1.99 18.24
N ALA A 136 6.54 -1.72 17.09
CA ALA A 136 5.22 -2.26 16.76
C ALA A 136 5.26 -3.72 16.29
N THR A 137 6.39 -4.13 15.68
CA THR A 137 6.46 -5.41 14.96
C THR A 137 7.58 -6.34 15.40
N LEU A 138 8.47 -5.91 16.30
CA LEU A 138 9.73 -6.58 16.66
C LEU A 138 10.62 -6.96 15.45
N SER A 139 10.44 -6.29 14.32
CA SER A 139 11.27 -6.51 13.13
C SER A 139 12.63 -5.83 13.31
N PRO A 140 13.77 -6.47 13.02
CA PRO A 140 15.05 -5.80 13.13
C PRO A 140 15.18 -4.60 12.18
N LYS A 141 15.74 -3.49 12.68
CA LYS A 141 15.93 -2.26 11.88
C LYS A 141 17.37 -2.15 11.39
N SER A 142 17.58 -2.39 10.10
CA SER A 142 18.87 -2.20 9.45
C SER A 142 19.15 -0.73 9.11
N GLY A 143 20.41 -0.34 9.20
CA GLY A 143 20.89 0.96 8.76
C GLY A 143 20.55 2.16 9.66
N ILE A 144 20.03 1.93 10.86
CA ILE A 144 19.75 2.97 11.86
C ILE A 144 21.06 3.40 12.52
N ILE A 145 21.21 4.71 12.76
CA ILE A 145 22.36 5.24 13.49
C ILE A 145 22.10 5.08 14.98
N VAL A 146 23.00 4.39 15.67
CA VAL A 146 22.98 4.32 17.14
C VAL A 146 24.08 5.20 17.67
N GLY A 147 23.74 6.10 18.57
CA GLY A 147 24.64 7.12 19.06
C GLY A 147 24.63 7.26 20.57
N ALA A 148 25.72 7.80 21.11
CA ALA A 148 25.88 8.01 22.55
C ALA A 148 26.22 9.46 22.90
N HIS A 149 25.60 9.96 23.97
CA HIS A 149 25.93 11.21 24.63
C HIS A 149 26.48 10.96 26.04
N ALA A 150 27.64 11.56 26.34
CA ALA A 150 28.15 11.63 27.71
C ALA A 150 27.48 12.76 28.51
N ASN A 151 26.91 13.76 27.81
CA ASN A 151 26.06 14.78 28.40
C ASN A 151 24.69 14.15 28.71
N LEU A 152 24.34 14.06 29.99
CA LEU A 152 23.10 13.42 30.45
C LEU A 152 21.89 14.37 30.49
N HIS A 153 22.05 15.63 30.06
CA HIS A 153 20.92 16.55 29.95
C HIS A 153 19.95 16.12 28.84
N ASP A 154 18.64 16.22 29.09
CA ASP A 154 17.59 15.82 28.14
C ASP A 154 17.70 16.54 26.80
N SER A 155 18.14 17.80 26.79
CA SER A 155 18.27 18.57 25.55
C SER A 155 19.48 18.19 24.70
N ALA A 156 20.38 17.34 25.18
CA ALA A 156 21.60 16.98 24.45
C ALA A 156 21.27 16.31 23.10
N PHE A 157 20.28 15.43 23.08
CA PHE A 157 19.91 14.68 21.87
C PHE A 157 19.38 15.57 20.74
N GLN A 158 18.75 16.70 21.07
CA GLN A 158 18.20 17.65 20.09
C GLN A 158 19.17 18.78 19.70
N LYS A 159 20.22 19.03 20.51
CA LYS A 159 21.10 20.22 20.35
C LYS A 159 22.56 19.88 20.06
N GLU A 160 22.98 18.66 20.35
CA GLU A 160 24.36 18.21 20.20
C GLU A 160 24.39 16.99 19.27
N LYS A 161 25.44 16.89 18.46
CA LYS A 161 25.71 15.66 17.70
C LYS A 161 26.18 14.56 18.63
N PHE A 162 25.91 13.31 18.28
CA PHE A 162 26.45 12.17 19.01
C PHE A 162 27.97 12.23 19.19
N LEU A 163 28.45 11.85 20.37
CA LEU A 163 29.88 11.75 20.65
C LEU A 163 30.49 10.53 19.94
N ARG A 164 29.74 9.43 19.93
CA ARG A 164 30.09 8.17 19.28
C ARG A 164 28.89 7.65 18.52
N ILE A 165 29.15 7.09 17.34
CA ILE A 165 28.13 6.49 16.49
C ILE A 165 28.52 5.07 16.07
N ALA A 166 27.50 4.27 15.83
CA ALA A 166 27.52 2.98 15.17
C ALA A 166 26.31 2.92 14.22
N LYS A 167 26.28 1.93 13.33
CA LYS A 167 25.14 1.68 12.45
C LYS A 167 24.68 0.24 12.63
N THR A 168 23.37 0.02 12.59
CA THR A 168 22.81 -1.32 12.72
C THR A 168 22.99 -2.14 11.43
N ASP A 169 23.23 -3.44 11.60
CA ASP A 169 23.28 -4.39 10.50
C ASP A 169 21.88 -4.91 10.10
N ASP A 170 21.84 -5.85 9.15
CA ASP A 170 20.60 -6.48 8.65
C ASP A 170 19.77 -7.19 9.74
N LYS A 171 20.36 -7.48 10.91
CA LYS A 171 19.70 -8.06 12.08
C LYS A 171 19.43 -7.03 13.17
N GLY A 172 19.55 -5.73 12.86
CA GLY A 172 19.38 -4.66 13.82
C GLY A 172 20.50 -4.57 14.86
N HIS A 173 21.56 -5.38 14.75
CA HIS A 173 22.63 -5.43 15.74
C HIS A 173 23.60 -4.26 15.54
N PHE A 174 24.06 -3.66 16.64
CA PHE A 174 25.04 -2.57 16.63
C PHE A 174 26.15 -2.80 17.66
N VAL A 175 27.32 -2.20 17.42
CA VAL A 175 28.41 -2.14 18.39
C VAL A 175 29.00 -0.73 18.42
N LEU A 176 28.78 -0.01 19.51
CA LEU A 176 29.42 1.28 19.78
C LEU A 176 30.80 1.04 20.39
N ARG A 177 31.85 1.46 19.67
CA ARG A 177 33.25 1.18 20.02
C ARG A 177 34.01 2.41 20.48
N GLY A 178 35.05 2.14 21.26
CA GLY A 178 36.03 3.11 21.73
C GLY A 178 35.48 4.06 22.80
N MET A 179 34.57 3.58 23.63
CA MET A 179 33.90 4.37 24.66
C MET A 179 34.82 4.59 25.88
N LYS A 180 34.60 5.69 26.60
CA LYS A 180 35.26 5.96 27.90
C LYS A 180 34.47 5.33 29.03
N HIS A 181 35.09 5.14 30.19
CA HIS A 181 34.40 4.66 31.38
C HIS A 181 33.60 5.80 32.05
N VAL A 182 32.50 6.19 31.43
CA VAL A 182 31.53 7.19 31.94
C VAL A 182 30.12 6.72 31.63
N PRO A 183 29.08 7.21 32.33
CA PRO A 183 27.70 6.93 31.95
C PRO A 183 27.34 7.60 30.63
N TYR A 184 26.46 6.96 29.85
CA TYR A 184 25.98 7.45 28.56
C TYR A 184 24.47 7.34 28.43
N HIS A 185 23.83 8.32 27.80
CA HIS A 185 22.57 8.06 27.12
C HIS A 185 22.83 7.51 25.73
N ILE A 186 22.14 6.42 25.39
CA ILE A 186 22.23 5.76 24.09
C ILE A 186 20.89 5.89 23.39
N PHE A 187 20.94 6.34 22.15
CA PHE A 187 19.78 6.58 21.31
C PHE A 187 19.96 5.87 19.97
N ALA A 188 18.86 5.48 19.34
CA ALA A 188 18.83 5.16 17.92
C ALA A 188 18.12 6.29 17.18
N LEU A 189 18.60 6.65 15.99
CA LEU A 189 18.09 7.74 15.18
C LEU A 189 17.99 7.29 13.72
N GLY A 190 16.79 7.40 13.16
CA GLY A 190 16.50 7.27 11.73
C GLY A 190 16.91 8.54 10.99
N ASP A 191 18.19 8.88 11.04
CA ASP A 191 18.77 10.14 10.60
C ASP A 191 18.72 10.29 9.07
N GLN A 192 17.68 10.96 8.57
CA GLN A 192 17.49 11.15 7.12
C GLN A 192 18.31 12.32 6.60
N ASN A 193 18.48 13.36 7.42
CA ASN A 193 19.18 14.59 7.05
C ASN A 193 20.72 14.49 7.25
N ARG A 194 21.19 13.44 7.92
CA ARG A 194 22.59 13.09 8.23
C ARG A 194 23.30 14.10 9.12
N ASP A 195 22.58 14.71 10.05
CA ASP A 195 23.13 15.69 10.97
C ASP A 195 23.52 15.09 12.34
N TYR A 196 23.13 13.85 12.62
CA TYR A 196 23.33 13.10 13.87
C TYR A 196 22.68 13.72 15.11
N MET A 197 21.57 14.43 14.94
CA MET A 197 20.79 15.08 15.99
C MET A 197 19.31 14.80 15.77
N PHE A 198 18.54 14.67 16.84
CA PHE A 198 17.08 14.59 16.71
C PHE A 198 16.50 16.01 16.66
N ASP A 199 16.56 16.64 15.50
CA ASP A 199 16.09 18.00 15.28
C ASP A 199 14.65 18.07 14.72
N GLN A 200 14.15 16.94 14.22
CA GLN A 200 12.84 16.81 13.58
C GLN A 200 12.04 15.67 14.19
N LYS A 201 10.88 15.99 14.75
CA LYS A 201 9.94 15.02 15.35
C LYS A 201 9.47 13.90 14.39
N GLY A 202 9.58 14.12 13.08
CA GLY A 202 9.25 13.11 12.07
C GLY A 202 10.32 12.04 11.86
N GLU A 203 11.52 12.18 12.43
CA GLU A 203 12.54 11.14 12.40
C GLU A 203 12.19 10.04 13.41
N GLY A 204 12.45 8.79 13.04
CA GLY A 204 12.24 7.69 13.97
C GLY A 204 13.36 7.62 15.00
N ILE A 205 13.01 7.21 16.22
CA ILE A 205 13.89 7.24 17.37
C ILE A 205 13.79 5.96 18.19
N ALA A 206 14.80 5.70 19.01
CA ALA A 206 14.71 4.81 20.15
C ALA A 206 15.53 5.40 21.29
N PHE A 207 15.09 5.21 22.53
CA PHE A 207 15.82 5.66 23.72
C PHE A 207 15.62 4.70 24.89
N LEU A 208 16.55 4.76 25.84
CA LEU A 208 16.45 4.05 27.12
C LEU A 208 16.02 5.03 28.21
N ASP A 209 15.29 4.53 29.20
CA ASP A 209 14.82 5.35 30.33
C ASP A 209 15.94 5.73 31.31
N SER A 210 17.11 5.08 31.21
CA SER A 210 18.23 5.30 32.12
C SER A 210 19.58 5.32 31.41
N ALA A 211 20.54 5.99 32.04
CA ALA A 211 21.91 6.05 31.57
C ALA A 211 22.62 4.69 31.69
N VAL A 212 23.30 4.31 30.61
CA VAL A 212 24.06 3.07 30.51
C VAL A 212 25.45 3.25 31.11
N HIS A 213 25.79 2.38 32.05
CA HIS A 213 27.11 2.29 32.65
C HIS A 213 27.89 1.16 31.98
N LEU A 214 29.14 1.42 31.61
CA LEU A 214 29.99 0.44 30.94
C LEU A 214 30.89 -0.27 31.94
N TRP A 215 31.03 -1.58 31.81
CA TRP A 215 31.97 -2.36 32.62
C TRP A 215 32.59 -3.50 31.79
N THR A 216 33.57 -4.17 32.38
CA THR A 216 34.21 -5.34 31.78
C THR A 216 34.20 -6.51 32.75
N GLU A 217 34.14 -7.71 32.22
CA GLU A 217 34.28 -8.94 32.96
C GLU A 217 35.19 -9.92 32.21
N ILE A 218 35.73 -10.90 32.92
CA ILE A 218 36.48 -11.99 32.31
C ILE A 218 35.47 -13.07 31.92
N CYS A 219 35.47 -13.45 30.65
CA CYS A 219 34.63 -14.51 30.12
C CYS A 219 35.48 -15.57 29.42
N GLN A 220 35.01 -16.82 29.43
CA GLN A 220 35.73 -17.92 28.81
C GLN A 220 35.17 -18.22 27.41
N ARG A 221 36.05 -18.24 26.41
CA ARG A 221 35.70 -18.61 25.04
C ARG A 221 36.46 -19.87 24.64
N PRO A 222 35.79 -20.89 24.06
CA PRO A 222 36.49 -22.04 23.49
C PRO A 222 37.25 -21.60 22.23
N ASP A 223 38.52 -21.96 22.17
CA ASP A 223 39.38 -21.81 21.01
C ASP A 223 39.79 -23.19 20.49
N THR A 224 39.57 -23.43 19.20
CA THR A 224 39.80 -24.74 18.59
C THR A 224 41.16 -24.75 17.91
N LEU A 225 42.08 -25.53 18.47
CA LEU A 225 43.33 -25.87 17.81
C LEU A 225 43.07 -26.98 16.80
N TRP A 226 43.60 -26.79 15.60
CA TRP A 226 43.43 -27.72 14.48
C TRP A 226 44.72 -28.48 14.24
N GLN A 227 44.60 -29.76 13.87
CA GLN A 227 45.76 -30.55 13.49
C GLN A 227 46.40 -29.98 12.22
N PRO A 228 47.74 -30.03 12.09
CA PRO A 228 48.41 -29.63 10.86
C PRO A 228 47.91 -30.49 9.69
N LEU A 229 47.48 -29.84 8.60
CA LEU A 229 47.06 -30.56 7.40
C LEU A 229 48.24 -31.34 6.82
N ALA A 230 48.08 -32.66 6.66
CA ALA A 230 49.04 -33.49 5.95
C ALA A 230 49.07 -33.12 4.46
N LYS A 231 50.23 -33.25 3.80
CA LYS A 231 50.39 -32.88 2.39
C LYS A 231 49.43 -33.68 1.51
N GLY A 232 48.43 -33.02 0.94
CA GLY A 232 47.38 -33.64 0.11
C GLY A 232 46.04 -33.89 0.80
N ASP A 233 45.89 -33.58 2.09
CA ASP A 233 44.62 -33.63 2.82
C ASP A 233 43.96 -32.24 2.85
N THR A 234 42.68 -32.17 2.53
CA THR A 234 41.86 -30.94 2.58
C THR A 234 40.97 -30.86 3.83
N THR A 235 40.94 -31.91 4.66
CA THR A 235 40.06 -31.97 5.83
C THR A 235 40.79 -31.56 7.12
N ARG A 236 40.37 -30.44 7.72
CA ARG A 236 40.88 -29.99 9.03
C ARG A 236 40.26 -30.83 10.14
N LYS A 237 41.08 -31.53 10.92
CA LYS A 237 40.66 -32.26 12.12
C LYS A 237 40.89 -31.41 13.36
N VAL A 238 39.90 -31.39 14.25
CA VAL A 238 40.03 -30.74 15.56
C VAL A 238 41.08 -31.50 16.38
N ASP A 239 42.07 -30.79 16.90
CA ASP A 239 43.09 -31.34 17.78
C ASP A 239 42.67 -31.22 19.25
N THR A 240 42.42 -29.99 19.70
CA THR A 240 42.06 -29.68 21.10
C THR A 240 41.19 -28.43 21.14
N ILE A 241 40.19 -28.40 22.02
CA ILE A 241 39.44 -27.19 22.34
C ILE A 241 39.97 -26.65 23.68
N VAL A 242 40.52 -25.44 23.68
CA VAL A 242 41.12 -24.79 24.85
C VAL A 242 40.23 -23.61 25.25
N MET A 243 39.83 -23.54 26.52
CA MET A 243 39.13 -22.36 27.05
C MET A 243 40.15 -21.24 27.28
N ARG A 244 39.90 -20.07 26.68
CA ARG A 244 40.72 -18.86 26.88
C ARG A 244 39.90 -17.80 27.56
N ASP A 245 40.51 -17.17 28.55
CA ASP A 245 39.97 -15.98 29.20
C ASP A 245 40.11 -14.80 28.22
N ILE A 246 38.99 -14.15 27.95
CA ILE A 246 38.94 -12.92 27.16
C ILE A 246 38.20 -11.85 27.96
N THR A 247 38.51 -10.59 27.68
CA THR A 247 37.75 -9.47 28.24
C THR A 247 36.43 -9.33 27.49
N CYS A 248 35.32 -9.55 28.19
CA CYS A 248 33.99 -9.21 27.72
C CYS A 248 33.63 -7.79 28.16
N PHE A 249 33.09 -7.00 27.25
CA PHE A 249 32.60 -5.65 27.50
C PHE A 249 31.10 -5.68 27.68
N LYS A 250 30.58 -4.88 28.62
CA LYS A 250 29.17 -4.88 28.98
C LYS A 250 28.60 -3.46 29.12
N PRO A 251 27.29 -3.27 28.90
CA PRO A 251 26.33 -4.30 28.46
C PRO A 251 26.50 -4.66 26.98
N ASP A 252 26.22 -5.92 26.65
CA ASP A 252 26.37 -6.47 25.29
C ASP A 252 25.04 -6.86 24.62
N SER A 253 23.93 -6.63 25.33
CA SER A 253 22.57 -7.05 24.98
C SER A 253 21.56 -5.91 25.23
N LEU A 254 21.94 -4.68 24.89
CA LEU A 254 20.99 -3.57 24.94
C LEU A 254 19.87 -3.76 23.92
N LEU A 255 18.66 -3.34 24.27
CA LEU A 255 17.51 -3.37 23.40
C LEU A 255 16.95 -1.95 23.24
N LEU A 256 16.90 -1.48 22.01
CA LEU A 256 16.35 -0.19 21.64
C LEU A 256 15.10 -0.40 20.80
N MET A 257 13.95 -0.02 21.34
CA MET A 257 12.67 -0.09 20.63
C MET A 257 12.50 1.15 19.76
N TYR A 258 12.62 0.95 18.45
CA TYR A 258 12.56 1.99 17.43
C TYR A 258 11.12 2.26 17.02
N PHE A 259 10.72 3.51 17.07
CA PHE A 259 9.39 3.96 16.71
C PHE A 259 9.43 5.34 16.05
N ASN A 260 8.35 5.69 15.37
CA ASN A 260 8.12 7.04 14.92
C ASN A 260 7.07 7.66 15.83
N GLU A 261 7.28 8.90 16.25
CA GLU A 261 6.24 9.63 16.98
C GLU A 261 5.02 9.81 16.09
N ASP A 262 3.84 9.87 16.70
CA ASP A 262 2.60 10.23 16.02
C ASP A 262 2.56 11.75 15.81
N PHE A 263 3.50 12.23 15.01
CA PHE A 263 3.69 13.63 14.71
C PHE A 263 3.69 13.87 13.19
N GLY A 264 2.94 14.87 12.78
CA GLY A 264 3.01 15.41 11.44
C GLY A 264 2.41 16.80 11.38
N ARG A 265 2.78 17.55 10.34
CA ARG A 265 2.31 18.91 10.16
C ARG A 265 0.98 18.89 9.41
N GLN A 266 -0.02 19.50 10.00
CA GLN A 266 -1.30 19.74 9.36
C GLN A 266 -1.20 20.96 8.45
N TYR A 267 -1.45 20.77 7.17
CA TYR A 267 -1.56 21.83 6.17
C TYR A 267 -2.36 21.32 4.99
N LEU A 268 -2.99 22.22 4.21
CA LEU A 268 -3.61 21.83 2.96
C LEU A 268 -2.51 21.49 1.93
N ALA A 269 -2.32 20.20 1.67
CA ALA A 269 -1.29 19.70 0.76
C ALA A 269 -1.73 19.82 -0.70
N LYS A 270 -3.01 19.54 -0.98
CA LYS A 270 -3.55 19.55 -2.35
C LYS A 270 -5.06 19.74 -2.36
N SER A 271 -5.55 20.42 -3.39
CA SER A 271 -6.98 20.49 -3.72
C SER A 271 -7.18 20.11 -5.20
N GLU A 272 -8.14 19.25 -5.50
CA GLU A 272 -8.44 18.88 -6.89
C GLU A 272 -9.92 18.60 -7.14
N ARG A 273 -10.35 18.78 -8.39
CA ARG A 273 -11.70 18.44 -8.88
C ARG A 273 -11.57 17.58 -10.14
N LYS A 274 -11.26 16.29 -9.94
CA LYS A 274 -11.10 15.31 -11.02
C LYS A 274 -12.42 14.93 -11.68
N GLU A 275 -13.49 14.89 -10.89
CA GLU A 275 -14.85 14.63 -11.34
C GLU A 275 -15.69 15.90 -11.18
N ALA A 276 -16.67 16.12 -12.07
CA ALA A 276 -17.47 17.34 -12.06
C ALA A 276 -18.23 17.53 -10.75
N ASN A 277 -18.56 16.44 -10.06
CA ASN A 277 -19.41 16.43 -8.88
C ASN A 277 -18.66 16.24 -7.55
N LYS A 278 -17.32 16.21 -7.56
CA LYS A 278 -16.50 16.01 -6.35
C LYS A 278 -15.35 16.98 -6.27
N ILE A 279 -15.15 17.57 -5.09
CA ILE A 279 -13.94 18.30 -4.74
C ILE A 279 -13.21 17.47 -3.69
N VAL A 280 -11.91 17.26 -3.87
CA VAL A 280 -11.08 16.50 -2.92
C VAL A 280 -10.02 17.42 -2.35
N LEU A 281 -9.97 17.50 -1.02
CA LEU A 281 -8.93 18.18 -0.25
C LEU A 281 -8.06 17.13 0.43
N TYR A 282 -6.75 17.28 0.30
CA TYR A 282 -5.74 16.45 0.95
C TYR A 282 -4.98 17.31 1.94
N PHE A 283 -4.96 16.89 3.20
CA PHE A 283 -4.18 17.47 4.27
C PHE A 283 -2.91 16.66 4.49
N GLY A 284 -1.85 17.32 4.96
CA GLY A 284 -0.54 16.69 5.20
C GLY A 284 -0.49 15.75 6.40
N PHE A 285 -1.48 15.82 7.30
CA PHE A 285 -1.57 15.01 8.50
C PHE A 285 -3.02 14.93 8.98
N LYS A 286 -3.28 14.04 9.95
CA LYS A 286 -4.61 13.88 10.55
C LYS A 286 -5.11 15.19 11.18
N ALA A 287 -6.43 15.37 11.17
CA ALA A 287 -7.09 16.58 11.61
C ALA A 287 -8.10 16.30 12.72
N ASP A 288 -8.03 17.02 13.83
CA ASP A 288 -9.03 16.87 14.91
C ASP A 288 -10.34 17.61 14.59
N THR A 289 -10.28 18.60 13.70
CA THR A 289 -11.43 19.42 13.32
C THR A 289 -11.59 19.47 11.80
N LEU A 290 -12.82 19.23 11.34
CA LEU A 290 -13.16 19.35 9.92
C LEU A 290 -13.09 20.81 9.46
N PRO A 291 -12.60 21.07 8.23
CA PRO A 291 -12.55 22.42 7.68
C PRO A 291 -13.93 22.89 7.23
N SER A 292 -14.15 24.20 7.26
CA SER A 292 -15.40 24.84 6.83
C SER A 292 -15.22 25.44 5.43
N LEU A 293 -16.19 25.20 4.53
CA LEU A 293 -16.15 25.70 3.16
C LEU A 293 -17.27 26.74 2.92
N GLN A 294 -16.90 27.88 2.35
CA GLN A 294 -17.83 28.94 1.95
C GLN A 294 -17.67 29.27 0.47
N LEU A 295 -18.74 29.17 -0.32
CA LEU A 295 -18.71 29.53 -1.74
C LEU A 295 -18.45 31.03 -1.92
N LEU A 296 -17.65 31.39 -2.93
CA LEU A 296 -17.32 32.78 -3.27
C LEU A 296 -18.02 33.26 -4.56
N VAL A 297 -19.17 32.66 -4.89
CA VAL A 297 -19.94 32.99 -6.09
C VAL A 297 -20.79 34.25 -5.85
N ALA A 298 -20.76 35.20 -6.78
CA ALA A 298 -21.27 36.56 -6.62
C ALA A 298 -22.81 36.70 -6.44
N ASP A 299 -23.60 35.65 -6.73
CA ASP A 299 -25.08 35.73 -6.80
C ASP A 299 -25.84 34.65 -6.01
N SER A 300 -25.20 33.91 -5.10
CA SER A 300 -25.85 32.77 -4.42
C SER A 300 -25.87 32.91 -2.90
N ILE A 301 -26.76 33.78 -2.41
CA ILE A 301 -27.13 33.85 -0.98
C ILE A 301 -27.97 32.61 -0.58
N GLU A 302 -28.57 31.91 -1.53
CA GLU A 302 -29.50 30.79 -1.28
C GLU A 302 -28.83 29.41 -1.04
N HIS A 303 -27.52 29.26 -1.25
CA HIS A 303 -26.84 27.95 -1.23
C HIS A 303 -25.63 27.86 -0.27
N GLN A 304 -25.50 28.79 0.67
CA GLN A 304 -24.26 28.93 1.44
C GLN A 304 -24.00 27.76 2.41
N ASP A 305 -25.06 27.12 2.93
CA ASP A 305 -24.95 26.15 4.03
C ASP A 305 -25.25 24.67 3.68
N ASP A 306 -25.74 24.34 2.47
CA ASP A 306 -26.10 22.95 2.12
C ASP A 306 -25.81 22.54 0.66
N TRP A 307 -24.67 22.93 0.12
CA TRP A 307 -24.32 22.64 -1.28
C TRP A 307 -23.50 21.37 -1.49
N TYR A 308 -23.11 20.67 -0.41
CA TYR A 308 -22.32 19.43 -0.48
C TYR A 308 -22.70 18.37 0.57
N VAL A 309 -22.25 17.12 0.35
CA VAL A 309 -22.15 16.06 1.36
C VAL A 309 -20.68 15.70 1.54
N LEU A 310 -20.20 15.58 2.77
CA LEU A 310 -18.83 15.20 3.09
C LEU A 310 -18.70 13.67 3.17
N GLU A 311 -17.71 13.13 2.48
CA GLU A 311 -17.13 11.80 2.69
C GLU A 311 -15.70 12.01 3.18
N ASP A 312 -15.38 11.57 4.40
CA ASP A 312 -14.06 11.70 4.99
C ASP A 312 -13.46 10.32 5.33
N ASN A 313 -12.45 10.32 6.19
CA ASN A 313 -11.78 9.13 6.69
C ASN A 313 -11.48 9.28 8.19
N PRO A 314 -11.15 8.20 8.90
CA PRO A 314 -10.88 8.27 10.35
C PRO A 314 -9.79 9.26 10.77
N THR A 315 -8.86 9.59 9.86
CA THR A 315 -7.79 10.56 10.10
C THR A 315 -8.18 11.99 9.72
N HIS A 316 -9.33 12.20 9.07
CA HIS A 316 -9.78 13.48 8.51
C HIS A 316 -8.74 14.18 7.60
N ASP A 317 -7.86 13.41 6.96
CA ASP A 317 -6.80 13.96 6.09
C ASP A 317 -7.23 14.05 4.62
N THR A 318 -8.20 13.23 4.20
CA THR A 318 -8.64 13.13 2.82
C THR A 318 -10.14 13.34 2.80
N LEU A 319 -10.55 14.53 2.38
CA LEU A 319 -11.93 14.99 2.47
C LEU A 319 -12.51 15.12 1.05
N THR A 320 -13.56 14.35 0.78
CA THR A 320 -14.28 14.36 -0.49
C THR A 320 -15.63 15.05 -0.32
N TYR A 321 -15.77 16.21 -0.95
CA TYR A 321 -16.98 17.01 -0.96
C TYR A 321 -17.79 16.70 -2.22
N TRP A 322 -18.90 15.99 -2.03
CA TRP A 322 -19.87 15.68 -3.07
C TRP A 322 -20.80 16.86 -3.28
N ILE A 323 -20.71 17.50 -4.43
CA ILE A 323 -21.54 18.67 -4.78
C ILE A 323 -22.98 18.17 -5.01
N LYS A 324 -23.96 18.78 -4.32
CA LYS A 324 -25.40 18.50 -4.48
C LYS A 324 -26.01 19.31 -5.64
N ASP A 325 -25.67 20.59 -5.72
CA ASP A 325 -26.30 21.51 -6.67
C ASP A 325 -25.83 21.24 -8.11
N SER A 326 -26.79 20.88 -8.97
CA SER A 326 -26.61 20.69 -10.40
C SER A 326 -26.10 21.93 -11.14
N SER A 327 -26.35 23.13 -10.63
CA SER A 327 -25.83 24.38 -11.18
C SER A 327 -24.31 24.46 -11.02
N LEU A 328 -23.79 24.12 -9.83
CA LEU A 328 -22.36 24.09 -9.51
C LEU A 328 -21.62 22.99 -10.26
N ILE A 329 -22.24 21.81 -10.42
CA ILE A 329 -21.65 20.69 -11.17
C ILE A 329 -21.34 21.07 -12.63
N LYS A 330 -22.15 21.94 -13.24
CA LYS A 330 -21.97 22.39 -14.63
C LYS A 330 -20.86 23.43 -14.78
N LEU A 331 -20.45 24.11 -13.71
CA LEU A 331 -19.38 25.10 -13.77
C LEU A 331 -18.03 24.43 -13.99
N ASP A 332 -17.21 25.00 -14.87
CA ASP A 332 -15.84 24.53 -15.08
C ASP A 332 -14.94 24.83 -13.87
N THR A 333 -15.17 25.96 -13.20
CA THR A 333 -14.37 26.43 -12.05
C THR A 333 -15.28 26.76 -10.89
N ILE A 334 -14.91 26.28 -9.69
CA ILE A 334 -15.57 26.65 -8.43
C ILE A 334 -14.53 27.34 -7.56
N ALA A 335 -14.89 28.52 -7.05
CA ALA A 335 -14.10 29.28 -6.10
C ALA A 335 -14.77 29.24 -4.73
N PHE A 336 -14.02 28.91 -3.69
CA PHE A 336 -14.51 28.85 -2.32
C PHE A 336 -13.41 29.23 -1.35
N ARG A 337 -13.83 29.76 -0.19
CA ARG A 337 -12.99 29.95 0.97
C ARG A 337 -13.00 28.67 1.81
N VAL A 338 -11.85 28.29 2.33
CA VAL A 338 -11.69 27.19 3.28
C VAL A 338 -11.07 27.71 4.57
N ASP A 339 -11.74 27.47 5.69
CA ASP A 339 -11.23 27.76 7.03
C ASP A 339 -10.81 26.43 7.69
N TYR A 340 -9.55 26.32 8.11
CA TYR A 340 -8.97 25.09 8.65
C TYR A 340 -7.82 25.38 9.63
N LEU A 341 -7.41 24.38 10.41
CA LEU A 341 -6.24 24.50 11.28
C LEU A 341 -4.96 24.10 10.54
N LYS A 342 -3.93 24.94 10.67
CA LYS A 342 -2.61 24.72 10.07
C LYS A 342 -1.53 24.79 11.14
N THR A 343 -0.59 23.86 11.08
CA THR A 343 0.60 23.86 11.93
C THR A 343 1.53 25.02 11.56
N ASP A 344 1.89 25.83 12.56
CA ASP A 344 2.81 26.95 12.41
C ASP A 344 4.28 26.53 12.55
N SER A 345 5.20 27.51 12.58
CA SER A 345 6.65 27.24 12.70
C SER A 345 7.07 26.72 14.08
N ASN A 346 6.23 26.85 15.11
CA ASN A 346 6.46 26.31 16.46
C ASN A 346 5.73 24.99 16.67
N ASP A 347 5.25 24.37 15.58
CA ASP A 347 4.49 23.13 15.57
C ASP A 347 3.15 23.20 16.33
N LEU A 348 2.55 24.39 16.43
CA LEU A 348 1.23 24.63 17.04
C LEU A 348 0.14 24.81 15.97
N LEU A 349 -1.08 24.33 16.25
CA LEU A 349 -2.23 24.51 15.37
C LEU A 349 -2.77 25.94 15.45
N SER A 350 -2.88 26.58 14.28
CA SER A 350 -3.36 27.96 14.13
C SER A 350 -4.49 28.04 13.09
N PRO A 351 -5.59 28.79 13.37
CA PRO A 351 -6.63 29.01 12.39
C PRO A 351 -6.09 29.70 11.14
N THR A 352 -6.35 29.09 9.98
CA THR A 352 -5.94 29.57 8.66
C THR A 352 -7.13 29.63 7.72
N CYS A 353 -7.15 30.65 6.88
CA CYS A 353 -8.17 30.86 5.87
C CYS A 353 -7.50 30.97 4.50
N ASP A 354 -7.82 30.05 3.59
CA ASP A 354 -7.35 30.06 2.21
C ASP A 354 -8.52 30.28 1.23
N THR A 355 -8.22 30.92 0.10
CA THR A 355 -9.15 31.02 -1.04
C THR A 355 -8.69 30.06 -2.13
N LEU A 356 -9.52 29.06 -2.43
CA LEU A 356 -9.21 28.02 -3.40
C LEU A 356 -10.05 28.17 -4.67
N GLN A 357 -9.44 27.80 -5.80
CA GLN A 357 -10.12 27.65 -7.08
C GLN A 357 -9.82 26.28 -7.66
N VAL A 358 -10.86 25.46 -7.80
CA VAL A 358 -10.73 24.11 -8.36
C VAL A 358 -11.37 24.05 -9.75
N VAL A 359 -10.62 23.52 -10.70
CA VAL A 359 -11.02 23.45 -12.12
C VAL A 359 -11.28 22.01 -12.51
N PHE A 360 -12.47 21.75 -13.05
CA PHE A 360 -12.80 20.49 -13.70
C PHE A 360 -12.40 20.55 -15.18
N LYS A 361 -11.44 19.71 -15.59
CA LYS A 361 -11.07 19.57 -17.01
C LYS A 361 -11.65 18.27 -17.54
N LYS A 362 -12.71 18.37 -18.35
CA LYS A 362 -13.25 17.21 -19.06
C LYS A 362 -12.16 16.63 -19.96
N GLU A 363 -11.78 15.38 -19.73
CA GLU A 363 -10.84 14.70 -20.63
C GLU A 363 -11.42 14.70 -22.04
N LYS A 364 -10.66 15.23 -23.00
CA LYS A 364 -11.02 15.09 -24.41
C LYS A 364 -11.01 13.60 -24.71
N ALA A 365 -12.16 13.05 -25.09
CA ALA A 365 -12.25 11.68 -25.59
C ALA A 365 -11.11 11.48 -26.61
N LYS A 366 -10.22 10.52 -26.35
CA LYS A 366 -9.17 10.13 -27.30
C LYS A 366 -9.88 9.66 -28.56
N SER A 367 -10.13 10.57 -29.52
CA SER A 367 -10.69 10.23 -30.82
C SER A 367 -9.82 9.12 -31.39
N GLY A 368 -10.44 8.00 -31.76
CA GLY A 368 -9.76 6.79 -32.19
C GLY A 368 -8.73 7.04 -33.30
N LYS A 369 -7.47 7.23 -32.90
CA LYS A 369 -6.30 7.25 -33.81
C LYS A 369 -5.46 5.98 -33.68
N LYS A 370 -5.96 4.94 -33.00
CA LYS A 370 -5.35 3.59 -32.99
C LYS A 370 -5.98 2.59 -33.95
N ASN A 371 -7.17 2.83 -34.52
CA ASN A 371 -7.83 1.87 -35.43
C ASN A 371 -7.69 2.17 -36.93
N ALA A 372 -6.87 3.16 -37.33
CA ALA A 372 -6.64 3.46 -38.75
C ALA A 372 -5.39 2.76 -39.34
N GLN A 373 -4.55 2.14 -38.51
CA GLN A 373 -3.30 1.50 -38.95
C GLN A 373 -3.42 -0.03 -39.06
N ASP A 374 -4.33 -0.67 -38.31
CA ASP A 374 -4.57 -2.11 -38.39
C ASP A 374 -5.52 -2.51 -39.55
N ASN A 375 -6.49 -1.65 -39.90
CA ASN A 375 -7.39 -1.91 -41.05
C ASN A 375 -6.72 -1.75 -42.43
N LYS A 376 -5.53 -1.15 -42.51
CA LYS A 376 -4.74 -1.09 -43.76
C LYS A 376 -3.81 -2.30 -43.95
N ARG A 377 -3.57 -3.11 -42.91
CA ARG A 377 -2.74 -4.32 -43.01
C ARG A 377 -3.54 -5.59 -43.33
N ASN A 378 -4.83 -5.66 -42.97
CA ASN A 378 -5.65 -6.86 -43.23
C ASN A 378 -6.33 -6.89 -44.61
N ASN A 379 -6.49 -5.76 -45.32
CA ASN A 379 -7.08 -5.73 -46.66
C ASN A 379 -6.11 -6.06 -47.83
N ARG A 380 -4.87 -6.48 -47.53
CA ARG A 380 -3.88 -6.89 -48.56
C ARG A 380 -3.52 -8.39 -48.53
N ARG A 381 -4.12 -9.20 -47.67
CA ARG A 381 -3.82 -10.65 -47.55
C ARG A 381 -4.98 -11.61 -47.83
N GLY A 382 -6.10 -11.13 -48.39
CA GLY A 382 -7.26 -11.96 -48.74
C GLY A 382 -7.61 -11.98 -50.23
N ARG A 383 -6.64 -11.81 -51.13
CA ARG A 383 -6.81 -12.01 -52.57
C ARG A 383 -5.76 -12.99 -53.08
N LYS A 384 -5.98 -14.27 -52.80
CA LYS A 384 -5.56 -15.44 -53.61
C LYS A 384 -6.00 -16.71 -52.89
N ASN A 385 -6.52 -17.65 -53.68
CA ASN A 385 -7.05 -18.98 -53.36
C ASN A 385 -8.57 -18.95 -53.13
N GLU A 386 -9.38 -19.13 -54.19
CA GLU A 386 -9.86 -20.42 -54.76
C GLU A 386 -11.35 -20.50 -54.35
N LYS A 387 -12.34 -20.27 -55.23
CA LYS A 387 -12.77 -21.14 -56.34
C LYS A 387 -12.55 -22.61 -55.99
N ASP A 388 -13.52 -23.22 -55.30
CA ASP A 388 -14.18 -24.45 -55.74
C ASP A 388 -15.31 -24.85 -54.76
N ILE A 389 -16.31 -25.53 -55.33
CA ILE A 389 -17.42 -26.27 -54.70
C ILE A 389 -18.74 -25.48 -54.49
N GLU A 390 -19.55 -25.58 -55.53
CA GLU A 390 -21.00 -25.48 -55.55
C GLU A 390 -21.65 -26.81 -55.06
N GLN A 391 -22.92 -26.74 -54.62
CA GLN A 391 -23.90 -27.82 -54.32
C GLN A 391 -24.08 -28.28 -52.86
N LYS A 392 -25.18 -27.84 -52.22
CA LYS A 392 -26.39 -28.67 -52.01
C LYS A 392 -27.56 -27.89 -51.34
N ASN A 393 -28.64 -27.78 -52.12
CA ASN A 393 -30.08 -27.86 -51.80
C ASN A 393 -30.72 -27.01 -50.68
N ASP A 394 -31.49 -26.00 -51.14
CA ASP A 394 -32.95 -25.83 -51.01
C ASP A 394 -33.71 -26.50 -49.86
N THR A 395 -34.54 -25.71 -49.15
CA THR A 395 -36.00 -25.66 -49.42
C THR A 395 -36.76 -24.54 -48.67
N ILE A 396 -37.42 -23.66 -49.45
CA ILE A 396 -38.83 -23.15 -49.31
C ILE A 396 -39.10 -22.05 -48.23
N PHE A 397 -39.73 -20.87 -48.45
CA PHE A 397 -40.82 -20.43 -49.34
C PHE A 397 -40.57 -19.03 -50.00
N ARG A 398 -41.07 -18.89 -51.23
CA ARG A 398 -41.24 -17.65 -52.02
C ARG A 398 -42.49 -16.86 -51.61
N THR A 399 -42.44 -15.53 -51.76
CA THR A 399 -43.48 -14.75 -52.46
C THR A 399 -42.83 -13.60 -53.23
N ASP A 400 -43.01 -13.60 -54.54
CA ASP A 400 -42.56 -12.59 -55.49
C ASP A 400 -43.42 -11.33 -55.41
N THR A 401 -42.83 -10.13 -55.46
CA THR A 401 -43.41 -8.97 -56.19
C THR A 401 -42.29 -8.00 -56.59
N ILE A 402 -42.38 -7.55 -57.84
CA ILE A 402 -41.41 -6.80 -58.65
C ILE A 402 -41.25 -5.35 -58.16
N VAL A 403 -40.01 -4.90 -57.96
CA VAL A 403 -39.65 -3.47 -58.06
C VAL A 403 -38.31 -3.36 -58.80
N THR A 404 -38.36 -2.93 -60.04
CA THR A 404 -37.21 -2.41 -60.82
C THR A 404 -36.98 -0.92 -60.50
N PRO A 405 -35.77 -0.38 -60.70
CA PRO A 405 -35.30 0.86 -60.10
C PRO A 405 -35.54 2.09 -60.99
N LEU A 406 -35.86 3.23 -60.38
CA LEU A 406 -35.82 4.55 -61.01
C LEU A 406 -35.17 5.54 -60.04
N PHE A 407 -33.86 5.46 -59.88
CA PHE A 407 -33.10 6.41 -59.04
C PHE A 407 -31.78 6.85 -59.68
N ASP A 408 -31.74 6.93 -61.01
CA ASP A 408 -30.60 7.47 -61.78
C ASP A 408 -31.11 8.45 -62.87
N ALA A 409 -31.78 9.53 -62.47
CA ALA A 409 -32.14 10.59 -63.43
C ALA A 409 -32.45 11.99 -62.85
N ILE A 410 -32.10 12.34 -61.59
CA ILE A 410 -32.26 13.72 -61.10
C ILE A 410 -31.11 14.09 -60.14
N THR A 411 -29.89 14.02 -60.66
CA THR A 411 -28.74 14.75 -60.12
C THR A 411 -28.16 15.52 -61.29
N GLU A 412 -28.65 16.75 -61.48
CA GLU A 412 -28.06 17.89 -62.19
C GLU A 412 -29.17 18.81 -62.71
N ALA A 413 -29.60 19.78 -61.90
CA ALA A 413 -29.91 21.17 -62.32
C ALA A 413 -30.67 21.94 -61.22
N ASN A 414 -30.03 23.04 -60.80
CA ASN A 414 -30.60 24.30 -60.31
C ASN A 414 -31.22 24.40 -58.90
N ASP A 415 -30.44 25.06 -58.04
CA ASP A 415 -30.78 25.83 -56.82
C ASP A 415 -31.84 26.96 -57.02
N SER A 416 -32.61 26.96 -58.10
CA SER A 416 -33.60 28.02 -58.41
C SER A 416 -35.05 27.54 -58.46
N LEU A 417 -35.32 26.25 -58.20
CA LEU A 417 -36.69 25.71 -58.08
C LEU A 417 -37.13 25.47 -56.62
N PHE A 418 -36.19 25.47 -55.67
CA PHE A 418 -36.50 25.31 -54.23
C PHE A 418 -37.21 26.52 -53.60
N ALA A 419 -37.17 27.68 -54.26
CA ALA A 419 -37.83 28.90 -53.79
C ALA A 419 -39.30 29.04 -54.25
N LEU A 420 -39.83 28.10 -55.03
CA LEU A 420 -41.21 28.14 -55.56
C LEU A 420 -42.12 27.02 -55.03
N LEU A 421 -41.66 26.19 -54.09
CA LEU A 421 -42.47 25.09 -53.52
C LEU A 421 -42.70 25.23 -52.00
N SER A 422 -42.78 26.46 -51.49
CA SER A 422 -42.98 26.76 -50.06
C SER A 422 -44.43 27.08 -49.68
N SER A 423 -45.39 26.91 -50.58
CA SER A 423 -46.82 27.01 -50.24
C SER A 423 -47.44 25.62 -50.04
N ARG A 424 -48.16 25.46 -48.92
CA ARG A 424 -48.94 24.24 -48.58
C ARG A 424 -49.96 23.88 -49.67
N ILE A 425 -50.44 24.89 -50.40
CA ILE A 425 -51.50 24.82 -51.42
C ILE A 425 -51.01 24.10 -52.68
N GLU A 426 -49.75 24.29 -53.10
CA GLU A 426 -49.21 23.63 -54.30
C GLU A 426 -48.80 22.17 -54.06
N ARG A 427 -48.49 21.78 -52.81
CA ARG A 427 -48.18 20.38 -52.44
C ARG A 427 -49.42 19.52 -52.23
N GLU A 428 -50.52 20.09 -51.75
CA GLU A 428 -51.83 19.41 -51.76
C GLU A 428 -52.26 19.10 -53.20
N ALA A 429 -52.03 20.01 -54.15
CA ALA A 429 -52.30 19.76 -55.57
C ALA A 429 -51.40 18.66 -56.19
N LEU A 430 -50.14 18.54 -55.75
CA LEU A 430 -49.23 17.47 -56.20
C LEU A 430 -49.64 16.10 -55.64
N ASN A 431 -50.08 16.06 -54.37
CA ASN A 431 -50.57 14.84 -53.73
C ASN A 431 -51.92 14.39 -54.32
N ASP A 432 -52.82 15.32 -54.65
CA ASP A 432 -54.08 15.00 -55.33
C ASP A 432 -53.86 14.48 -56.76
N SER A 433 -52.83 14.97 -57.45
CA SER A 433 -52.40 14.47 -58.77
C SER A 433 -51.87 13.04 -58.71
N LEU A 434 -51.00 12.74 -57.73
CA LEU A 434 -50.51 11.37 -57.45
C LEU A 434 -51.63 10.44 -56.99
N ALA A 435 -52.63 10.95 -56.26
CA ALA A 435 -53.74 10.17 -55.77
C ALA A 435 -54.78 9.80 -56.85
N ASN A 436 -54.71 10.41 -58.03
CA ASN A 436 -55.55 10.08 -59.19
C ASN A 436 -54.95 9.01 -60.11
N SER A 437 -53.68 8.63 -59.94
CA SER A 437 -53.07 7.52 -60.68
C SER A 437 -53.14 6.17 -59.93
N LEU A 438 -53.84 6.13 -58.78
CA LEU A 438 -53.89 4.98 -57.88
C LEU A 438 -55.22 4.24 -58.00
N THR A 439 -55.16 2.90 -58.00
CA THR A 439 -56.34 2.02 -58.10
C THR A 439 -57.04 1.87 -56.75
N LYS A 440 -58.26 1.32 -56.75
CA LYS A 440 -59.23 1.31 -55.63
C LYS A 440 -58.71 0.85 -54.26
N ASP A 441 -57.57 0.16 -54.18
CA ASP A 441 -57.00 -0.40 -52.94
C ASP A 441 -55.56 0.08 -52.69
N SER A 442 -55.31 1.39 -52.82
CA SER A 442 -53.96 1.98 -52.67
C SER A 442 -53.81 2.74 -51.35
N ILE A 443 -52.74 2.43 -50.60
CA ILE A 443 -52.33 3.15 -49.38
C ILE A 443 -51.09 3.97 -49.68
N ILE A 444 -51.11 5.28 -49.36
CA ILE A 444 -49.92 6.13 -49.42
C ILE A 444 -49.42 6.35 -47.99
N VAL A 445 -48.16 6.02 -47.74
CA VAL A 445 -47.45 6.30 -46.49
C VAL A 445 -46.31 7.26 -46.82
N LEU A 446 -46.41 8.50 -46.36
CA LEU A 446 -45.35 9.49 -46.51
C LEU A 446 -44.53 9.54 -45.22
N ASN A 447 -43.22 9.30 -45.35
CA ASN A 447 -42.25 9.55 -44.30
C ASN A 447 -41.44 10.78 -44.71
N ASP A 448 -41.84 11.94 -44.19
CA ASP A 448 -41.21 13.21 -44.54
C ASP A 448 -40.00 13.46 -43.64
N SER A 449 -38.80 13.49 -44.22
CA SER A 449 -37.54 13.65 -43.49
C SER A 449 -37.41 15.02 -42.82
N ILE A 450 -38.23 16.00 -43.19
CA ILE A 450 -38.31 17.32 -42.54
C ILE A 450 -39.06 17.23 -41.21
N PHE A 451 -39.94 16.25 -41.04
CA PHE A 451 -40.65 15.96 -39.79
C PHE A 451 -39.93 14.93 -38.91
N ALA A 452 -38.67 14.57 -39.19
CA ALA A 452 -37.87 13.63 -38.40
C ALA A 452 -37.60 14.05 -36.94
N LYS A 453 -38.20 15.15 -36.45
CA LYS A 453 -38.29 15.50 -35.02
C LYS A 453 -39.63 15.15 -34.36
N ASN A 454 -40.69 14.92 -35.14
CA ASN A 454 -42.00 14.52 -34.63
C ASN A 454 -42.36 13.16 -35.22
N ASP A 455 -42.30 12.14 -34.36
CA ASP A 455 -42.61 10.74 -34.65
C ASP A 455 -44.08 10.56 -35.06
N THR A 456 -44.44 10.94 -36.28
CA THR A 456 -45.82 10.87 -36.78
C THR A 456 -45.85 10.37 -38.21
N ILE A 457 -46.62 9.31 -38.44
CA ILE A 457 -46.89 8.77 -39.78
C ILE A 457 -48.30 9.19 -40.18
N PHE A 458 -48.42 9.78 -41.37
CA PHE A 458 -49.70 10.08 -41.99
C PHE A 458 -50.05 8.98 -42.99
N VAL A 459 -51.22 8.37 -42.80
CA VAL A 459 -51.74 7.32 -43.70
C VAL A 459 -52.97 7.85 -44.40
N TRP A 460 -52.95 7.83 -45.74
CA TRP A 460 -54.08 8.28 -46.56
C TRP A 460 -54.74 7.08 -47.24
N LEU A 461 -56.06 6.99 -47.08
CA LEU A 461 -56.91 5.92 -47.64
C LEU A 461 -57.95 6.53 -48.57
N LYS A 462 -58.04 6.02 -49.80
CA LYS A 462 -59.06 6.40 -50.78
C LYS A 462 -60.13 5.32 -50.87
N ASN A 463 -61.36 5.64 -50.46
CA ASN A 463 -62.55 4.83 -50.74
C ASN A 463 -63.54 5.64 -51.58
N ASP A 464 -64.50 4.96 -52.22
CA ASP A 464 -65.29 5.33 -53.41
C ASP A 464 -65.79 6.78 -53.59
N THR A 465 -65.71 7.66 -52.59
CA THR A 465 -65.98 9.11 -52.71
C THR A 465 -65.22 10.04 -51.75
N VAL A 466 -64.35 9.55 -50.84
CA VAL A 466 -63.73 10.41 -49.79
C VAL A 466 -62.31 9.96 -49.42
N PHE A 467 -61.38 10.92 -49.32
CA PHE A 467 -60.07 10.72 -48.69
C PHE A 467 -60.17 10.88 -47.17
N LYS A 468 -59.67 9.90 -46.41
CA LYS A 468 -59.45 10.03 -44.96
C LYS A 468 -57.96 9.96 -44.66
N HIS A 469 -57.50 10.83 -43.76
CA HIS A 469 -56.17 10.76 -43.17
C HIS A 469 -56.26 10.45 -41.68
N ASP A 470 -55.34 9.63 -41.16
CA ASP A 470 -55.19 9.36 -39.73
C ASP A 470 -53.73 9.54 -39.30
N THR A 471 -53.52 9.89 -38.04
CA THR A 471 -52.21 10.18 -37.46
C THR A 471 -51.88 9.15 -36.40
N ILE A 472 -50.92 8.27 -36.69
CA ILE A 472 -50.45 7.26 -35.73
C ILE A 472 -49.22 7.81 -35.00
N LEU A 473 -49.39 8.11 -33.72
CA LEU A 473 -48.29 8.40 -32.80
C LEU A 473 -47.76 7.06 -32.26
N PRO A 474 -46.43 6.81 -32.23
CA PRO A 474 -45.91 5.67 -31.50
C PRO A 474 -46.23 5.83 -30.01
N PRO A 475 -46.39 4.72 -29.26
CA PRO A 475 -46.64 4.79 -27.83
C PRO A 475 -45.52 5.60 -27.15
N ALA A 476 -45.89 6.56 -26.31
CA ALA A 476 -44.95 7.39 -25.57
C ALA A 476 -43.90 6.49 -24.89
N LYS A 477 -42.63 6.69 -25.23
CA LYS A 477 -41.52 5.92 -24.65
C LYS A 477 -41.55 6.17 -23.15
N LYS A 478 -41.84 5.12 -22.35
CA LYS A 478 -41.82 5.22 -20.89
C LYS A 478 -40.50 5.86 -20.47
N PRO A 479 -40.50 6.86 -19.56
CA PRO A 479 -39.25 7.47 -19.12
C PRO A 479 -38.33 6.39 -18.56
N GLU A 480 -37.12 6.32 -19.10
CA GLU A 480 -36.12 5.35 -18.68
C GLU A 480 -35.61 5.78 -17.30
N VAL A 481 -36.00 5.03 -16.26
CA VAL A 481 -35.56 5.29 -14.87
C VAL A 481 -34.08 4.96 -14.79
N LYS A 482 -33.26 5.96 -14.45
CA LYS A 482 -31.83 5.75 -14.24
C LYS A 482 -31.61 5.18 -12.85
N HIS A 483 -30.79 4.13 -12.79
CA HIS A 483 -30.40 3.51 -11.54
C HIS A 483 -28.94 3.77 -11.22
N PHE A 484 -28.64 4.09 -9.95
CA PHE A 484 -27.26 4.15 -9.48
C PHE A 484 -26.83 2.78 -8.95
N LYS A 485 -25.54 2.49 -9.10
CA LYS A 485 -25.00 1.16 -8.78
C LYS A 485 -24.86 0.96 -7.27
N LEU A 486 -25.26 -0.23 -6.82
CA LEU A 486 -24.89 -0.79 -5.51
C LEU A 486 -23.81 -1.85 -5.71
N THR A 487 -22.76 -1.80 -4.90
CA THR A 487 -21.73 -2.83 -4.85
C THR A 487 -21.80 -3.52 -3.49
N ALA A 488 -22.07 -4.82 -3.47
CA ALA A 488 -22.11 -5.62 -2.25
C ALA A 488 -20.76 -6.34 -2.04
N LYS A 489 -20.18 -6.18 -0.86
CA LYS A 489 -19.05 -6.99 -0.39
C LYS A 489 -19.62 -8.19 0.39
N LEU A 490 -20.24 -9.09 -0.37
CA LEU A 490 -20.92 -10.27 0.14
C LEU A 490 -20.53 -11.45 -0.75
N GLY A 491 -19.97 -12.51 -0.16
CA GLY A 491 -19.63 -13.75 -0.86
C GLY A 491 -20.84 -14.68 -0.97
N SER A 492 -20.72 -15.76 -1.77
CA SER A 492 -21.69 -16.86 -1.74
C SER A 492 -21.63 -17.64 -0.42
N ASP A 493 -20.44 -17.72 0.17
CA ASP A 493 -20.21 -18.32 1.49
C ASP A 493 -19.54 -17.27 2.38
N ILE A 494 -20.06 -17.07 3.58
CA ILE A 494 -19.55 -16.09 4.54
C ILE A 494 -19.20 -16.73 5.87
N HIS A 495 -18.38 -16.01 6.64
CA HIS A 495 -18.13 -16.40 8.02
C HIS A 495 -19.30 -15.97 8.94
N VAL A 496 -19.54 -16.70 10.03
CA VAL A 496 -20.58 -16.42 11.03
C VAL A 496 -20.45 -15.04 11.70
N TYR A 497 -19.26 -14.45 11.68
CA TYR A 497 -18.99 -13.09 12.20
C TYR A 497 -18.87 -12.04 11.09
N ALA A 498 -19.16 -12.41 9.84
CA ALA A 498 -19.02 -11.46 8.74
C ALA A 498 -20.10 -10.39 8.82
N VAL A 499 -19.70 -9.15 8.55
CA VAL A 499 -20.60 -8.00 8.40
C VAL A 499 -20.65 -7.64 6.92
N PRO A 500 -21.71 -8.03 6.17
CA PRO A 500 -21.88 -7.62 4.79
C PRO A 500 -21.87 -6.10 4.66
N THR A 501 -21.07 -5.59 3.72
CA THR A 501 -20.96 -4.14 3.46
C THR A 501 -21.53 -3.81 2.09
N PHE A 502 -22.34 -2.76 2.02
CA PHE A 502 -22.96 -2.28 0.79
C PHE A 502 -22.45 -0.87 0.47
N THR A 503 -21.92 -0.67 -0.72
CA THR A 503 -21.36 0.62 -1.16
C THR A 503 -22.11 1.18 -2.35
N TRP A 504 -22.65 2.38 -2.17
CA TRP A 504 -23.32 3.15 -3.20
C TRP A 504 -22.34 3.88 -4.13
N GLU A 505 -22.75 4.04 -5.38
CA GLU A 505 -22.01 4.87 -6.34
C GLU A 505 -21.95 6.35 -5.90
N TYR A 506 -23.01 6.84 -5.27
CA TYR A 506 -23.20 8.22 -4.80
C TYR A 506 -23.67 8.23 -3.35
N PRO A 507 -23.44 9.29 -2.58
CA PRO A 507 -24.04 9.45 -1.25
C PRO A 507 -25.57 9.34 -1.32
N VAL A 508 -26.15 8.70 -0.32
CA VAL A 508 -27.59 8.53 -0.17
C VAL A 508 -28.14 9.50 0.87
N ALA A 509 -29.35 10.01 0.64
CA ALA A 509 -29.93 11.10 1.43
C ALA A 509 -30.79 10.62 2.63
N HIS A 510 -31.12 9.33 2.69
CA HIS A 510 -32.00 8.76 3.72
C HIS A 510 -31.74 7.26 3.89
N ASP A 511 -31.85 6.78 5.13
CA ASP A 511 -31.81 5.37 5.47
C ASP A 511 -33.24 4.81 5.54
N SER A 512 -33.57 3.86 4.67
CA SER A 512 -34.87 3.19 4.66
C SER A 512 -34.67 1.72 5.04
N ILE A 513 -34.49 1.46 6.35
CA ILE A 513 -34.31 0.10 6.88
C ILE A 513 -35.46 -0.84 6.47
N GLU A 514 -36.68 -0.31 6.36
CA GLU A 514 -37.89 -1.04 5.97
C GLU A 514 -37.85 -1.60 4.54
N ALA A 515 -36.98 -1.06 3.68
CA ALA A 515 -36.83 -1.53 2.30
C ALA A 515 -35.85 -2.71 2.17
N TRP A 516 -35.15 -3.04 3.25
CA TRP A 516 -34.27 -4.21 3.33
C TRP A 516 -35.03 -5.38 3.92
N HIS A 517 -34.87 -6.52 3.27
CA HIS A 517 -35.51 -7.76 3.68
C HIS A 517 -34.46 -8.83 3.87
N LEU A 518 -34.44 -9.41 5.07
CA LEU A 518 -33.64 -10.58 5.36
C LEU A 518 -34.53 -11.81 5.33
N TYR A 519 -34.10 -12.85 4.63
CA TYR A 519 -34.77 -14.14 4.63
C TYR A 519 -33.81 -15.23 5.06
N GLN A 520 -34.30 -16.18 5.86
CA GLN A 520 -33.63 -17.44 6.17
C GLN A 520 -34.36 -18.58 5.46
N LYS A 521 -33.60 -19.52 4.90
CA LYS A 521 -34.16 -20.67 4.21
C LYS A 521 -34.50 -21.77 5.22
N VAL A 522 -35.78 -21.98 5.47
CA VAL A 522 -36.28 -23.10 6.29
C VAL A 522 -36.90 -24.14 5.36
N ASP A 523 -36.34 -25.36 5.37
CA ASP A 523 -36.64 -26.45 4.44
C ASP A 523 -36.42 -26.07 2.96
N THR A 524 -37.48 -25.57 2.32
CA THR A 524 -37.49 -25.15 0.91
C THR A 524 -38.05 -23.74 0.73
N THR A 525 -38.49 -23.11 1.83
CA THR A 525 -39.19 -21.83 1.83
C THR A 525 -38.34 -20.76 2.49
N TRP A 526 -38.39 -19.55 1.92
CA TRP A 526 -37.77 -18.37 2.50
C TRP A 526 -38.70 -17.79 3.56
N LYS A 527 -38.25 -17.78 4.81
CA LYS A 527 -38.92 -17.13 5.92
C LYS A 527 -38.27 -15.77 6.16
N GLU A 528 -39.08 -14.72 6.17
CA GLU A 528 -38.60 -13.37 6.46
C GLU A 528 -38.21 -13.25 7.94
N LEU A 529 -37.09 -12.59 8.18
CA LEU A 529 -36.53 -12.25 9.47
C LEU A 529 -36.51 -10.73 9.63
N HIS A 530 -36.72 -10.29 10.87
CA HIS A 530 -36.72 -8.87 11.22
C HIS A 530 -35.63 -8.52 12.26
N ASN A 531 -34.75 -9.47 12.60
CA ASN A 531 -33.60 -9.25 13.48
C ASN A 531 -32.36 -8.95 12.64
N PHE A 532 -32.25 -7.71 12.21
CA PHE A 532 -31.03 -7.17 11.63
C PHE A 532 -30.95 -5.68 11.92
N ASP A 533 -29.72 -5.18 11.96
CA ASP A 533 -29.44 -3.76 12.09
C ASP A 533 -28.70 -3.26 10.84
N LEU A 534 -28.96 -2.01 10.48
CA LEU A 534 -28.28 -1.31 9.42
C LEU A 534 -27.65 -0.05 9.99
N GLU A 535 -26.36 0.10 9.80
CA GLU A 535 -25.64 1.30 10.20
C GLU A 535 -24.95 1.92 8.99
N GLN A 536 -25.14 3.23 8.80
CA GLN A 536 -24.32 3.99 7.87
C GLN A 536 -22.93 4.21 8.46
N ASP A 537 -21.91 4.05 7.63
CA ASP A 537 -20.53 4.28 8.03
C ASP A 537 -20.33 5.74 8.47
N LEU A 538 -19.68 5.92 9.62
CA LEU A 538 -19.52 7.24 10.25
C LEU A 538 -18.80 8.25 9.35
N TYR A 539 -17.85 7.77 8.54
CA TYR A 539 -16.97 8.61 7.73
C TYR A 539 -17.38 8.60 6.25
N ASN A 540 -17.99 7.49 5.81
CA ASN A 540 -18.38 7.31 4.42
C ASN A 540 -19.90 7.19 4.22
N PRO A 541 -20.60 8.26 3.80
CA PRO A 541 -22.05 8.25 3.59
C PRO A 541 -22.51 7.35 2.43
N ARG A 542 -21.58 6.71 1.71
CA ARG A 542 -21.89 5.72 0.67
C ARG A 542 -21.88 4.29 1.18
N VAL A 543 -21.39 4.05 2.39
CA VAL A 543 -21.19 2.71 2.94
C VAL A 543 -22.24 2.42 4.00
N LEU A 544 -22.87 1.25 3.88
CA LEU A 544 -23.80 0.68 4.84
C LEU A 544 -23.25 -0.66 5.33
N HIS A 545 -23.29 -0.87 6.64
CA HIS A 545 -22.95 -2.12 7.31
C HIS A 545 -24.23 -2.84 7.71
N PHE A 546 -24.34 -4.12 7.35
CA PHE A 546 -25.48 -4.96 7.65
C PHE A 546 -25.11 -5.94 8.76
N TYR A 547 -25.72 -5.79 9.93
CA TYR A 547 -25.52 -6.68 11.07
C TYR A 547 -26.69 -7.64 11.17
N GLY A 548 -26.39 -8.93 11.23
CA GLY A 548 -27.39 -9.97 11.41
C GLY A 548 -26.86 -11.07 12.32
N ASP A 549 -27.77 -11.72 13.03
CA ASP A 549 -27.47 -12.89 13.84
C ASP A 549 -27.43 -14.12 12.94
N TRP A 550 -26.24 -14.47 12.49
CA TRP A 550 -26.03 -15.58 11.56
C TRP A 550 -25.94 -16.92 12.31
N ASP A 551 -26.78 -17.88 11.94
CA ASP A 551 -26.69 -19.26 12.40
C ASP A 551 -25.80 -20.09 11.46
N TYR A 552 -25.05 -21.05 12.01
CA TYR A 552 -24.18 -21.93 11.23
C TYR A 552 -24.96 -22.81 10.25
N GLU A 553 -24.35 -23.12 9.10
CA GLU A 553 -24.90 -23.96 8.01
C GLU A 553 -26.19 -23.44 7.34
N GLU A 554 -26.79 -22.38 7.89
CA GLU A 554 -28.01 -21.78 7.38
C GLU A 554 -27.76 -20.94 6.12
N SER A 555 -28.79 -20.86 5.28
CA SER A 555 -28.76 -20.06 4.05
C SER A 555 -29.66 -18.85 4.19
N TYR A 556 -29.13 -17.69 3.84
CA TYR A 556 -29.80 -16.42 3.93
C TYR A 556 -29.88 -15.74 2.58
N LYS A 557 -30.83 -14.83 2.46
CA LYS A 557 -31.00 -13.96 1.30
C LYS A 557 -31.28 -12.55 1.79
N ILE A 558 -30.48 -11.61 1.32
CA ILE A 558 -30.74 -10.18 1.50
C ILE A 558 -31.34 -9.65 0.21
N GLU A 559 -32.50 -9.01 0.32
CA GLU A 559 -33.11 -8.25 -0.76
C GLU A 559 -33.23 -6.78 -0.39
N LEU A 560 -33.17 -5.94 -1.41
CA LEU A 560 -33.48 -4.52 -1.31
C LEU A 560 -34.45 -4.15 -2.43
N ASP A 561 -35.51 -3.46 -2.04
CA ASP A 561 -36.55 -3.00 -2.95
C ASP A 561 -36.06 -1.96 -3.96
N SER A 562 -36.58 -2.05 -5.20
CA SER A 562 -36.28 -1.06 -6.24
C SER A 562 -36.94 0.27 -5.92
N GLY A 563 -36.21 1.37 -6.09
CA GLY A 563 -36.75 2.71 -5.85
C GLY A 563 -36.76 3.16 -4.39
N ALA A 564 -36.28 2.34 -3.47
CA ALA A 564 -36.24 2.61 -2.03
C ALA A 564 -35.27 3.75 -1.66
N TYR A 565 -34.10 3.79 -2.30
CA TYR A 565 -33.06 4.78 -2.06
C TYR A 565 -32.99 5.79 -3.20
N ARG A 566 -32.80 7.05 -2.81
CA ARG A 566 -32.48 8.16 -3.70
C ARG A 566 -31.09 8.67 -3.36
N CYS A 567 -30.27 8.88 -4.37
CA CYS A 567 -29.00 9.56 -4.16
C CYS A 567 -29.20 11.08 -4.03
N ILE A 568 -28.13 11.80 -3.75
CA ILE A 568 -28.11 13.27 -3.68
C ILE A 568 -28.41 13.98 -5.02
N TYR A 569 -28.61 13.24 -6.12
CA TYR A 569 -28.96 13.78 -7.43
C TYR A 569 -30.40 13.42 -7.82
N ASP A 570 -31.12 14.41 -8.33
CA ASP A 570 -32.52 14.26 -8.69
C ASP A 570 -32.76 13.12 -9.68
N SER A 571 -33.85 12.38 -9.45
CA SER A 571 -34.40 11.37 -10.37
C SER A 571 -33.55 10.11 -10.59
N ILE A 572 -32.59 9.81 -9.72
CA ILE A 572 -31.83 8.55 -9.75
C ILE A 572 -32.15 7.73 -8.49
N THR A 573 -32.64 6.51 -8.69
CA THR A 573 -33.01 5.61 -7.59
C THR A 573 -32.20 4.31 -7.65
N ASN A 574 -32.14 3.55 -6.56
CA ASN A 574 -31.55 2.21 -6.65
C ASN A 574 -32.43 1.29 -7.52
N ASN A 575 -31.82 0.24 -8.08
CA ASN A 575 -32.55 -0.89 -8.66
C ASN A 575 -32.76 -1.97 -7.59
N LYS A 576 -33.63 -2.95 -7.86
CA LYS A 576 -33.77 -4.13 -7.01
C LYS A 576 -32.41 -4.83 -6.85
N PHE A 577 -32.08 -5.20 -5.63
CA PHE A 577 -30.93 -6.04 -5.31
C PHE A 577 -31.41 -7.31 -4.60
N SER A 578 -30.74 -8.42 -4.87
CA SER A 578 -31.03 -9.71 -4.25
C SER A 578 -29.76 -10.55 -4.30
N GLN A 579 -29.29 -10.99 -3.15
CA GLN A 579 -28.15 -11.89 -3.07
C GLN A 579 -28.35 -12.95 -1.99
N GLU A 580 -28.12 -14.19 -2.36
CA GLU A 580 -28.13 -15.34 -1.47
C GLU A 580 -26.71 -15.66 -1.01
N PHE A 581 -26.59 -16.09 0.24
CA PHE A 581 -25.34 -16.56 0.81
C PHE A 581 -25.59 -17.66 1.83
N LYS A 582 -24.55 -18.45 2.08
CA LYS A 582 -24.55 -19.50 3.08
C LYS A 582 -23.54 -19.19 4.17
N VAL A 583 -23.93 -19.41 5.42
CA VAL A 583 -23.03 -19.31 6.57
C VAL A 583 -22.26 -20.62 6.69
N LYS A 584 -20.94 -20.51 6.89
CA LYS A 584 -20.07 -21.68 7.09
C LYS A 584 -20.52 -22.52 8.29
N ALA A 585 -20.15 -23.79 8.28
CA ALA A 585 -20.48 -24.68 9.37
C ALA A 585 -19.64 -24.38 10.61
N GLU A 586 -20.18 -24.62 11.81
CA GLU A 586 -19.40 -24.51 13.06
C GLU A 586 -18.13 -25.39 12.99
N LYS A 587 -18.27 -26.60 12.45
CA LYS A 587 -17.17 -27.54 12.24
C LYS A 587 -16.09 -27.04 11.28
N ASP A 588 -16.34 -25.98 10.50
CA ASP A 588 -15.33 -25.39 9.60
C ASP A 588 -14.35 -24.47 10.36
N TYR A 589 -14.65 -24.17 11.62
CA TYR A 589 -13.87 -23.31 12.49
C TYR A 589 -13.02 -24.07 13.51
N SER A 590 -12.08 -23.36 14.11
CA SER A 590 -11.27 -23.79 15.24
C SER A 590 -11.50 -22.85 16.42
N ARG A 591 -11.28 -23.35 17.64
CA ARG A 591 -11.14 -22.52 18.85
C ARG A 591 -9.69 -22.50 19.27
N LEU A 592 -9.15 -21.32 19.51
CA LEU A 592 -7.79 -21.14 20.00
C LEU A 592 -7.84 -20.45 21.36
N THR A 593 -7.46 -21.16 22.41
CA THR A 593 -7.33 -20.62 23.76
C THR A 593 -5.86 -20.44 24.08
N VAL A 594 -5.46 -19.22 24.40
CA VAL A 594 -4.06 -18.86 24.67
C VAL A 594 -3.92 -18.45 26.13
N ASN A 595 -3.20 -19.25 26.91
CA ASN A 595 -2.87 -18.95 28.30
C ASN A 595 -1.57 -18.16 28.36
N ILE A 596 -1.64 -16.90 28.77
CA ILE A 596 -0.51 -15.97 28.83
C ILE A 596 0.20 -16.09 30.19
N VAL A 597 1.50 -16.34 30.15
CA VAL A 597 2.38 -16.41 31.32
C VAL A 597 3.40 -15.29 31.26
N GLY A 598 3.61 -14.58 32.38
CA GLY A 598 4.58 -13.49 32.48
C GLY A 598 3.99 -12.09 32.33
N LEU A 599 2.67 -11.98 32.18
CA LEU A 599 1.91 -10.73 32.32
C LEU A 599 1.74 -10.40 33.81
N GLU A 600 1.89 -9.13 34.17
CA GLU A 600 1.68 -8.67 35.55
C GLU A 600 0.18 -8.46 35.80
N ALA A 601 -0.28 -8.67 37.03
CA ALA A 601 -1.71 -8.66 37.36
C ALA A 601 -2.42 -7.31 37.13
N SER A 602 -1.66 -6.21 37.05
CA SER A 602 -2.18 -4.86 36.77
C SER A 602 -2.13 -4.47 35.30
N GLN A 603 -1.57 -5.31 34.42
CA GLN A 603 -1.42 -5.01 33.00
C GLN A 603 -2.64 -5.49 32.23
N THR A 604 -3.21 -4.61 31.43
CA THR A 604 -4.17 -4.95 30.38
C THR A 604 -3.42 -5.26 29.09
N ALA A 605 -3.97 -6.18 28.31
CA ALA A 605 -3.36 -6.68 27.09
C ALA A 605 -4.41 -7.29 26.16
N PHE A 606 -4.07 -7.37 24.89
CA PHE A 606 -4.84 -8.12 23.91
C PHE A 606 -3.92 -8.94 23.00
N VAL A 607 -4.47 -10.02 22.46
CA VAL A 607 -3.80 -10.89 21.49
C VAL A 607 -4.36 -10.60 20.11
N GLU A 608 -3.46 -10.34 19.18
CA GLU A 608 -3.76 -10.34 17.76
C GLU A 608 -3.35 -11.66 17.12
N VAL A 609 -4.27 -12.22 16.35
CA VAL A 609 -3.99 -13.35 15.48
C VAL A 609 -3.63 -12.81 14.10
N LEU A 610 -2.45 -13.19 13.63
CA LEU A 610 -1.85 -12.71 12.40
C LEU A 610 -1.80 -13.81 11.34
N ASN A 611 -1.90 -13.43 10.08
CA ASN A 611 -1.62 -14.31 8.95
C ASN A 611 -0.12 -14.33 8.60
N SER A 612 0.26 -15.11 7.58
CA SER A 612 1.65 -15.22 7.09
C SER A 612 2.23 -13.94 6.47
N SER A 613 1.44 -12.87 6.33
CA SER A 613 1.88 -11.56 5.85
C SER A 613 1.98 -10.53 6.98
N ASP A 614 1.95 -10.97 8.25
CA ASP A 614 1.99 -10.10 9.44
C ASP A 614 0.77 -9.15 9.51
N LYS A 615 -0.37 -9.57 8.93
CA LYS A 615 -1.64 -8.83 8.96
C LYS A 615 -2.58 -9.45 9.99
N VAL A 616 -3.16 -8.60 10.83
CA VAL A 616 -4.20 -8.95 11.80
C VAL A 616 -5.45 -9.50 11.10
N ILE A 617 -5.89 -10.68 11.52
CA ILE A 617 -7.12 -11.33 11.06
C ILE A 617 -8.17 -11.44 12.16
N HIS A 618 -7.75 -11.37 13.43
CA HIS A 618 -8.61 -11.42 14.60
C HIS A 618 -7.87 -10.78 15.79
N GLN A 619 -8.61 -10.29 16.76
CA GLN A 619 -8.10 -9.63 17.96
C GLN A 619 -9.00 -10.00 19.13
N GLU A 620 -8.40 -10.34 20.26
CA GLU A 620 -9.11 -10.80 21.45
C GLU A 620 -8.46 -10.21 22.72
N PRO A 621 -9.22 -9.62 23.66
CA PRO A 621 -8.69 -9.18 24.95
C PRO A 621 -8.14 -10.34 25.79
N VAL A 622 -7.15 -10.06 26.63
CA VAL A 622 -6.66 -11.00 27.64
C VAL A 622 -7.41 -10.78 28.93
N ILE A 623 -8.26 -11.74 29.32
CA ILE A 623 -9.06 -11.70 30.55
C ILE A 623 -8.56 -12.80 31.48
N ASP A 624 -8.21 -12.46 32.71
CA ASP A 624 -7.66 -13.40 33.71
C ASP A 624 -6.47 -14.24 33.18
N GLY A 625 -5.64 -13.62 32.32
CA GLY A 625 -4.48 -14.26 31.69
C GLY A 625 -4.80 -15.16 30.51
N VAL A 626 -6.02 -15.15 29.99
CA VAL A 626 -6.46 -16.00 28.87
C VAL A 626 -7.04 -15.14 27.74
N ALA A 627 -6.62 -15.40 26.51
CA ALA A 627 -7.31 -14.93 25.30
C ALA A 627 -8.00 -16.13 24.62
N ASP A 628 -9.32 -16.06 24.43
CA ASP A 628 -10.13 -17.16 23.91
C ASP A 628 -10.73 -16.82 22.53
N CYS A 629 -9.97 -17.11 21.48
CA CYS A 629 -10.35 -16.79 20.11
C CYS A 629 -11.31 -17.85 19.55
N LEU A 630 -12.60 -17.50 19.49
CA LEU A 630 -13.65 -18.34 18.91
C LEU A 630 -13.74 -18.17 17.38
N ASN A 631 -14.36 -19.14 16.70
CA ASN A 631 -14.67 -19.07 15.27
C ASN A 631 -13.45 -18.76 14.37
N MET A 632 -12.28 -19.28 14.71
CA MET A 632 -11.08 -19.03 13.94
C MET A 632 -11.09 -19.85 12.64
N PRO A 633 -10.77 -19.25 11.47
CA PRO A 633 -10.71 -20.00 10.23
C PRO A 633 -9.59 -21.04 10.27
N ALA A 634 -9.80 -22.19 9.62
CA ALA A 634 -8.77 -23.21 9.46
C ALA A 634 -7.62 -22.71 8.58
N THR A 635 -6.55 -22.22 9.21
CA THR A 635 -5.39 -21.64 8.53
C THR A 635 -4.16 -21.64 9.43
N ASP A 636 -3.00 -21.39 8.82
CA ASP A 636 -1.77 -21.14 9.56
C ASP A 636 -1.78 -19.71 10.10
N VAL A 637 -1.57 -19.56 11.40
CA VAL A 637 -1.59 -18.28 12.11
C VAL A 637 -0.35 -18.08 12.98
N TYR A 638 -0.16 -16.82 13.36
CA TYR A 638 0.85 -16.37 14.32
C TYR A 638 0.18 -15.51 15.38
N LEU A 639 0.81 -15.39 16.55
CA LEU A 639 0.28 -14.59 17.65
C LEU A 639 1.23 -13.44 17.98
N ARG A 640 0.63 -12.26 18.13
CA ARG A 640 1.25 -11.06 18.70
C ARG A 640 0.43 -10.64 19.91
N LEU A 641 1.10 -10.30 21.01
CA LEU A 641 0.48 -9.75 22.21
C LEU A 641 0.96 -8.33 22.38
N ILE A 642 0.04 -7.43 22.68
CA ILE A 642 0.30 -6.02 22.97
C ILE A 642 -0.13 -5.75 24.41
N ILE A 643 0.76 -5.14 25.19
CA ILE A 643 0.38 -4.58 26.50
C ILE A 643 -0.28 -3.24 26.22
N ASP A 644 -1.57 -3.19 26.46
CA ASP A 644 -2.43 -2.04 26.21
C ASP A 644 -2.38 -1.17 27.46
N THR A 645 -1.76 0.00 27.36
CA THR A 645 -1.53 0.87 28.51
C THR A 645 -2.59 1.94 28.67
N ASN A 646 -3.42 2.14 27.64
CA ASN A 646 -4.48 3.14 27.59
C ASN A 646 -5.89 2.56 27.38
N ASP A 647 -6.02 1.23 27.33
CA ASP A 647 -7.27 0.47 27.20
C ASP A 647 -8.08 0.81 25.94
N ASP A 648 -7.39 1.17 24.84
CA ASP A 648 -8.03 1.52 23.57
C ASP A 648 -8.03 0.37 22.54
N PHE A 649 -7.44 -0.77 22.89
CA PHE A 649 -7.28 -1.94 22.02
C PHE A 649 -6.53 -1.64 20.71
N LEU A 650 -5.67 -0.62 20.70
CA LEU A 650 -4.81 -0.25 19.57
C LEU A 650 -3.37 -0.14 20.06
N TRP A 651 -2.41 -0.54 19.22
CA TRP A 651 -1.01 -0.32 19.56
C TRP A 651 -0.68 1.17 19.52
N THR A 652 -0.21 1.71 20.64
CA THR A 652 0.16 3.12 20.77
C THR A 652 1.68 3.34 20.68
N THR A 653 2.10 4.25 19.79
CA THR A 653 3.51 4.64 19.63
C THR A 653 4.02 5.50 20.79
N GLY A 654 5.34 5.62 20.93
CA GLY A 654 5.99 6.40 21.99
C GLY A 654 5.98 7.92 21.74
N ALA A 655 6.41 8.68 22.75
CA ALA A 655 6.61 10.12 22.69
C ALA A 655 7.84 10.55 23.51
N TYR A 656 8.84 11.15 22.84
CA TYR A 656 10.11 11.55 23.41
C TYR A 656 10.01 12.70 24.40
N GLU A 657 9.20 13.71 24.08
CA GLU A 657 9.00 14.88 24.95
C GLU A 657 8.38 14.47 26.30
N GLU A 658 7.47 13.50 26.27
CA GLU A 658 6.82 12.91 27.44
C GLU A 658 7.67 11.84 28.13
N LYS A 659 8.81 11.44 27.52
CA LYS A 659 9.62 10.26 27.91
C LYS A 659 8.80 8.98 27.99
N ARG A 660 7.78 8.86 27.14
CA ARG A 660 6.88 7.72 27.06
C ARG A 660 7.39 6.73 26.02
N GLN A 661 7.62 5.49 26.43
CA GLN A 661 7.94 4.39 25.53
C GLN A 661 6.69 3.98 24.73
N PRO A 662 6.86 3.39 23.54
CA PRO A 662 5.77 2.71 22.84
C PRO A 662 5.26 1.53 23.66
N GLU A 663 4.05 1.11 23.36
CA GLU A 663 3.48 -0.09 23.96
C GLU A 663 4.28 -1.34 23.60
N GLN A 664 4.40 -2.22 24.59
CA GLN A 664 5.25 -3.40 24.46
C GLN A 664 4.55 -4.47 23.65
N VAL A 665 5.32 -5.03 22.71
CA VAL A 665 4.88 -6.08 21.81
C VAL A 665 5.67 -7.36 22.07
N PHE A 666 4.97 -8.49 22.04
CA PHE A 666 5.55 -9.83 22.16
C PHE A 666 5.07 -10.71 21.00
N TYR A 667 5.93 -11.62 20.53
CA TYR A 667 5.57 -12.59 19.50
C TYR A 667 5.76 -14.01 19.99
N LEU A 668 4.81 -14.89 19.67
CA LEU A 668 4.99 -16.32 19.87
C LEU A 668 5.91 -16.82 18.74
N ASN A 669 7.12 -17.29 19.08
CA ASN A 669 8.08 -17.79 18.09
C ASN A 669 7.72 -19.20 17.58
N LYS A 670 6.49 -19.37 17.11
CA LYS A 670 5.94 -20.63 16.64
C LYS A 670 4.79 -20.34 15.69
N LYS A 671 4.72 -21.10 14.60
CA LYS A 671 3.55 -21.13 13.72
C LYS A 671 2.50 -22.06 14.30
N LEU A 672 1.26 -21.60 14.41
CA LEU A 672 0.13 -22.42 14.85
C LEU A 672 -0.72 -22.79 13.63
N THR A 673 -0.94 -24.09 13.41
CA THR A 673 -1.81 -24.57 12.33
C THR A 673 -3.18 -24.86 12.91
N LEU A 674 -4.16 -24.00 12.61
CA LEU A 674 -5.55 -24.19 13.00
C LEU A 674 -6.24 -25.12 11.99
N LYS A 675 -7.03 -26.06 12.49
CA LYS A 675 -7.81 -26.98 11.66
C LYS A 675 -9.28 -26.89 12.03
N ALA A 676 -10.11 -27.10 11.03
CA ALA A 676 -11.56 -27.21 11.18
C ALA A 676 -11.91 -28.25 12.26
N ASN A 677 -12.83 -27.89 13.14
CA ASN A 677 -13.33 -28.67 14.28
C ASN A 677 -12.28 -29.05 15.33
N TRP A 678 -11.21 -28.25 15.47
CA TRP A 678 -10.18 -28.47 16.49
C TRP A 678 -10.24 -27.37 17.55
N GLU A 679 -10.04 -27.78 18.81
CA GLU A 679 -9.74 -26.89 19.93
C GLU A 679 -8.25 -26.97 20.22
N ILE A 680 -7.58 -25.83 20.24
CA ILE A 680 -6.14 -25.72 20.47
C ILE A 680 -5.94 -24.89 21.73
N GLN A 681 -5.20 -25.45 22.68
CA GLN A 681 -4.76 -24.74 23.87
C GLN A 681 -3.25 -24.52 23.78
N GLU A 682 -2.82 -23.27 23.80
CA GLU A 682 -1.41 -22.89 23.80
C GLU A 682 -1.10 -22.16 25.10
N THR A 683 0.01 -22.53 25.76
CA THR A 683 0.53 -21.76 26.90
C THR A 683 1.74 -20.98 26.42
N TRP A 684 1.68 -19.66 26.54
CA TRP A 684 2.69 -18.75 26.01
C TRP A 684 3.34 -17.95 27.13
N ASN A 685 4.60 -18.27 27.43
CA ASN A 685 5.44 -17.43 28.27
C ASN A 685 6.09 -16.32 27.43
N ILE A 686 5.62 -15.09 27.59
CA ILE A 686 6.05 -13.94 26.78
C ILE A 686 7.51 -13.53 27.03
N ARG A 687 8.16 -14.06 28.07
CA ARG A 687 9.57 -13.77 28.44
C ARG A 687 10.50 -14.98 28.27
N GLU A 688 10.04 -16.05 27.62
CA GLU A 688 10.87 -17.26 27.39
C GLU A 688 12.08 -16.98 26.48
N LEU A 689 11.88 -16.20 25.42
CA LEU A 689 12.92 -15.82 24.47
C LEU A 689 13.22 -14.32 24.56
N PRO A 690 14.49 -13.91 24.37
CA PRO A 690 14.85 -12.51 24.15
C PRO A 690 14.09 -11.92 22.95
N PHE A 691 13.75 -10.63 23.01
CA PHE A 691 12.91 -9.94 22.02
C PHE A 691 13.38 -10.13 20.57
N GLU A 692 14.69 -10.04 20.33
CA GLU A 692 15.30 -10.20 19.00
C GLU A 692 15.11 -11.60 18.40
N ASN A 693 14.74 -12.58 19.24
CA ASN A 693 14.49 -13.96 18.86
C ASN A 693 13.01 -14.36 18.98
N GLN A 694 12.10 -13.43 19.32
CA GLN A 694 10.67 -13.75 19.45
C GLN A 694 9.95 -13.81 18.10
N LYS A 695 10.26 -12.91 17.17
CA LYS A 695 9.55 -12.86 15.89
C LYS A 695 9.86 -14.10 15.04
N PRO A 696 8.84 -14.85 14.60
CA PRO A 696 9.03 -15.98 13.69
C PRO A 696 9.77 -15.58 12.42
N LYS A 697 10.75 -16.40 12.01
CA LYS A 697 11.57 -16.15 10.81
C LYS A 697 10.74 -16.04 9.52
N GLU A 698 9.56 -16.65 9.47
CA GLU A 698 8.63 -16.59 8.33
C GLU A 698 7.97 -15.21 8.20
N LEU A 699 7.83 -14.46 9.30
CA LEU A 699 7.25 -13.11 9.31
C LEU A 699 8.30 -12.00 9.10
N ILE A 700 9.58 -12.30 9.29
CA ILE A 700 10.66 -11.37 8.98
C ILE A 700 10.79 -11.31 7.46
N LYS A 701 10.27 -10.22 6.86
CA LYS A 701 10.43 -9.95 5.43
C LYS A 701 11.92 -9.99 5.11
N LYS A 702 12.34 -10.94 4.28
CA LYS A 702 13.65 -10.85 3.63
C LYS A 702 13.55 -9.68 2.67
N GLU A 703 14.19 -8.56 2.98
CA GLU A 703 14.44 -7.56 1.94
C GLU A 703 15.19 -8.29 0.82
N ASP A 704 14.51 -8.44 -0.32
CA ASP A 704 15.12 -8.96 -1.53
C ASP A 704 16.28 -8.03 -1.88
N LYS A 705 17.50 -8.44 -1.50
CA LYS A 705 18.73 -7.91 -2.08
C LYS A 705 18.66 -8.22 -3.57
N LYS A 706 18.13 -7.27 -4.35
CA LYS A 706 18.37 -7.20 -5.80
C LYS A 706 19.89 -7.19 -5.97
N ARG A 707 20.43 -8.37 -6.28
CA ARG A 707 21.81 -8.57 -6.68
C ARG A 707 22.10 -7.85 -7.99
#